data_AF-A0A364MXH3-F1
#
_entry.id   AF-A0A364MXH3-F1
#
_cell.length_a   1.000
_cell.length_b   1.000
_cell.length_c   1.000
_cell.angle_alpha   90.00
_cell.angle_beta   90.00
_cell.angle_gamma   90.00
#
_symmetry.space_group_name_H-M   'P 1'
#
loop_
_entity.id
_entity.type
_entity.pdbx_description
1 polymer ?
#
loop_
_entity_poly.entity_id
_entity_poly.type
_entity_poly.pdbx_seq_one_letter_code
_entity_poly.pdbx_strand_id
1 'polypeptide(L)'
;MANANAAVSQSAVAVAVGLEALKNNDVDFSLLEDAFGPSSLGIIVVKDLPSKFHTLRHRLLSYASALGNLPQDELAKLESPASKWLVGWSCGKETLKDGKYDTLKGSYYVNCAAAFEEQQKTVAEKYPSFPEYTAPNVWPSQQLLPGFEETFRELCTLIIDIAALVARACDKYAEANIEGYQKGYLEHVVKTSISTKARLLHYFPSPASTPQSSNGDEDDWCATHLDHGCLTGLTSAMFVDEAANPPQTGAAFTPLHELDRSPDPKAGLYIHSRTGAVTKVSIPRDCLAFQTGEALEIITQGKFKAVPHFVRGAAAGAGGGKIARNTLAVFTQPNLWEKVDDKRDFAAFAKEIVTQSSIVGTALADLTACPHTHYKPRPRPPRPPRPPRPPRPPPSSRSLLHVPPSRALVPTPARLKAFRHTQFIREAADCQEMAPLSLARATISSLATPLEPAAGPGRSPSSNRQNVTWVEGVRGVASFWVVVTHLCRAWDYSLWSPRDNENAAPQLLQLPFLRLPFQGRIGVTMFAFLTGYVCAIKPLRQAKSGNVPAALETLGKSAFRRPPRLIMPATIALVIAWFFAQLGAFEVAHRSDSHWFRRSVPTNIGGLDTEIPRLIKNFQTSWSGANNEYDDHQWALLPLLQGAFLIYVLLFATVFMKFRMRLFTCIVLFFWYWMRTSPEKETFECQFLYGVILCDLGSEKGFRDFINNRVKARRFATAFLIILGWYVACYPGEHWEWSAWSVQLKNIGDWIIPNGAASYPKRWTAIGWDLMVTGIWLSPSLQGIFSNKLFMWVGRNSFAVYLTHGTVMKVGLARLIYGFSTAPYYVEEPKDGQGEGVPHYIPRSTNWLVWALAIPIFFVVEYTLAHLWTTYVDSQCAKATKWLEDMMFEKNEDEKHGAANMA
;
A
#
# COMPACT_ATOMS: atom_id res chain seq x y z
N MET A 1 32.34 -14.88 27.52
CA MET A 1 32.11 -15.54 26.21
C MET A 1 31.22 -14.63 25.36
N ALA A 2 31.04 -14.91 24.06
CA ALA A 2 30.64 -13.88 23.08
C ALA A 2 29.18 -13.39 23.19
N ASN A 3 28.97 -12.10 22.87
CA ASN A 3 27.64 -11.49 22.75
C ASN A 3 27.01 -11.80 21.39
N ALA A 4 25.83 -12.44 21.39
CA ALA A 4 25.01 -12.63 20.19
C ALA A 4 23.95 -11.53 20.07
N ASN A 5 24.30 -10.38 19.49
CA ASN A 5 23.34 -9.30 19.21
C ASN A 5 23.70 -8.49 17.95
N ALA A 6 23.73 -9.16 16.80
CA ALA A 6 23.79 -8.54 15.49
C ALA A 6 22.78 -9.22 14.56
N ALA A 7 21.79 -8.46 14.08
CA ALA A 7 20.89 -8.92 13.01
C ALA A 7 21.64 -8.86 11.67
N VAL A 8 22.50 -9.86 11.44
CA VAL A 8 23.27 -10.00 10.20
C VAL A 8 22.31 -10.17 9.02
N SER A 9 22.36 -9.26 8.06
CA SER A 9 21.80 -9.50 6.73
C SER A 9 22.51 -10.71 6.15
N GLN A 10 21.77 -11.80 5.92
CA GLN A 10 22.35 -13.02 5.37
C GLN A 10 22.91 -12.73 3.98
N SER A 11 24.24 -12.62 3.89
CA SER A 11 24.96 -12.55 2.62
C SER A 11 24.88 -13.93 1.99
N ALA A 12 23.94 -14.12 1.05
CA ALA A 12 23.93 -15.30 0.23
C ALA A 12 25.17 -15.31 -0.66
N VAL A 13 25.80 -16.47 -0.81
CA VAL A 13 26.85 -16.67 -1.81
C VAL A 13 26.14 -16.86 -3.15
N ALA A 14 26.45 -16.00 -4.14
CA ALA A 14 25.96 -16.18 -5.49
C ALA A 14 26.64 -17.39 -6.15
N VAL A 15 25.91 -18.09 -7.01
CA VAL A 15 26.40 -19.28 -7.73
C VAL A 15 27.60 -18.88 -8.60
N ALA A 16 28.67 -19.67 -8.58
CA ALA A 16 29.94 -19.33 -9.22
C ALA A 16 30.42 -20.42 -10.20
N VAL A 17 30.98 -19.99 -11.34
CA VAL A 17 31.47 -20.85 -12.43
C VAL A 17 32.87 -20.41 -12.88
N GLY A 18 33.74 -21.34 -13.24
CA GLY A 18 35.07 -21.05 -13.77
C GLY A 18 35.06 -20.64 -15.24
N LEU A 19 35.93 -19.70 -15.63
CA LEU A 19 36.03 -19.26 -17.02
C LEU A 19 36.39 -20.40 -18.00
N GLU A 20 37.27 -21.33 -17.60
CA GLU A 20 37.61 -22.49 -18.44
C GLU A 20 36.43 -23.47 -18.58
N ALA A 21 35.58 -23.61 -17.56
CA ALA A 21 34.37 -24.42 -17.62
C ALA A 21 33.39 -23.85 -18.67
N LEU A 22 33.19 -22.52 -18.66
CA LEU A 22 32.40 -21.80 -19.68
C LEU A 22 32.98 -21.94 -21.10
N LYS A 23 34.31 -21.89 -21.27
CA LYS A 23 34.97 -22.14 -22.57
C LYS A 23 34.72 -23.56 -23.07
N ASN A 24 34.93 -24.55 -22.21
CA ASN A 24 34.77 -25.97 -22.52
C ASN A 24 33.31 -26.41 -22.66
N ASN A 25 32.37 -25.58 -22.19
CA ASN A 25 30.93 -25.86 -22.06
C ASN A 25 30.60 -26.92 -20.99
N ASP A 26 31.44 -26.98 -19.96
CA ASP A 26 31.35 -27.87 -18.81
C ASP A 26 30.55 -27.16 -17.70
N VAL A 27 29.24 -26.97 -17.93
CA VAL A 27 28.35 -26.22 -17.03
C VAL A 27 27.04 -26.98 -16.85
N ASP A 28 26.80 -27.46 -15.63
CA ASP A 28 25.58 -28.18 -15.28
C ASP A 28 24.32 -27.31 -15.42
N PHE A 29 23.24 -27.93 -15.90
CA PHE A 29 21.94 -27.25 -16.01
C PHE A 29 21.36 -26.85 -14.65
N SER A 30 21.59 -27.64 -13.59
CA SER A 30 21.22 -27.28 -12.22
C SER A 30 21.93 -26.02 -11.72
N LEU A 31 23.20 -25.81 -12.10
CA LEU A 31 23.96 -24.60 -11.76
C LEU A 31 23.32 -23.35 -12.41
N LEU A 32 22.83 -23.48 -13.65
CA LEU A 32 22.08 -22.42 -14.34
C LEU A 32 20.69 -22.20 -13.72
N GLU A 33 20.01 -23.25 -13.25
CA GLU A 33 18.73 -23.12 -12.54
C GLU A 33 18.89 -22.45 -11.16
N ASP A 34 19.92 -22.80 -10.40
CA ASP A 34 20.25 -22.16 -9.11
C ASP A 34 20.67 -20.69 -9.29
N ALA A 35 21.35 -20.36 -10.40
CA ALA A 35 21.80 -19.01 -10.69
C ALA A 35 20.70 -18.11 -11.29
N PHE A 36 19.94 -18.61 -12.26
CA PHE A 36 19.05 -17.83 -13.13
C PHE A 36 17.59 -18.29 -13.14
N GLY A 37 17.29 -19.48 -12.62
CA GLY A 37 15.95 -20.10 -12.62
C GLY A 37 14.89 -19.32 -11.83
N PRO A 38 13.61 -19.76 -11.82
CA PRO A 38 12.50 -18.93 -11.36
C PRO A 38 12.63 -18.49 -9.88
N SER A 39 13.18 -19.37 -9.04
CA SER A 39 13.39 -19.17 -7.59
C SER A 39 14.77 -18.60 -7.22
N SER A 40 15.66 -18.40 -8.19
CA SER A 40 17.06 -18.00 -8.00
C SER A 40 17.24 -16.56 -7.51
N LEU A 41 18.51 -16.18 -7.30
CA LEU A 41 18.92 -14.78 -7.15
C LEU A 41 19.12 -14.06 -8.50
N GLY A 42 18.91 -14.72 -9.65
CA GLY A 42 19.04 -14.14 -10.99
C GLY A 42 20.44 -13.65 -11.34
N ILE A 43 21.48 -14.20 -10.72
CA ILE A 43 22.86 -13.77 -10.86
C ILE A 43 23.85 -14.94 -10.75
N ILE A 44 24.82 -14.99 -11.67
CA ILE A 44 25.96 -15.91 -11.66
C ILE A 44 27.27 -15.12 -11.53
N VAL A 45 28.31 -15.72 -10.95
CA VAL A 45 29.64 -15.13 -10.81
C VAL A 45 30.66 -15.94 -11.61
N VAL A 46 31.31 -15.30 -12.58
CA VAL A 46 32.44 -15.89 -13.30
C VAL A 46 33.74 -15.55 -12.57
N LYS A 47 34.46 -16.59 -12.18
CA LYS A 47 35.77 -16.54 -11.53
C LYS A 47 36.88 -17.03 -12.47
N ASP A 48 38.11 -17.06 -11.97
CA ASP A 48 39.30 -17.54 -12.70
C ASP A 48 39.58 -16.68 -13.96
N LEU A 49 39.44 -15.35 -13.83
CA LEU A 49 39.56 -14.39 -14.92
C LEU A 49 41.02 -14.07 -15.30
N PRO A 50 41.30 -13.61 -16.55
CA PRO A 50 42.64 -13.25 -16.97
C PRO A 50 43.17 -12.03 -16.20
N SER A 51 44.45 -12.01 -15.85
CA SER A 51 45.08 -10.91 -15.08
C SER A 51 44.81 -9.51 -15.65
N LYS A 52 44.71 -9.36 -16.97
CA LYS A 52 44.33 -8.08 -17.62
C LYS A 52 42.99 -7.50 -17.15
N PHE A 53 42.02 -8.35 -16.75
CA PHE A 53 40.74 -7.89 -16.20
C PHE A 53 40.93 -7.01 -14.96
N HIS A 54 41.84 -7.39 -14.06
CA HIS A 54 42.10 -6.68 -12.82
C HIS A 54 42.68 -5.29 -13.09
N THR A 55 43.69 -5.22 -13.98
CA THR A 55 44.34 -3.97 -14.40
C THR A 55 43.34 -3.03 -15.09
N LEU A 56 42.56 -3.55 -16.04
CA LEU A 56 41.55 -2.79 -16.77
C LEU A 56 40.41 -2.31 -15.84
N ARG A 57 39.89 -3.18 -14.97
CA ARG A 57 38.89 -2.83 -13.93
C ARG A 57 39.42 -1.70 -13.04
N HIS A 58 40.59 -1.88 -12.43
CA HIS A 58 41.14 -0.92 -11.48
C HIS A 58 41.40 0.44 -12.12
N ARG A 59 41.94 0.45 -13.36
CA ARG A 59 42.17 1.68 -14.13
C ARG A 59 40.84 2.36 -14.54
N LEU A 60 39.86 1.61 -15.06
CA LEU A 60 38.59 2.20 -15.49
C LEU A 60 37.73 2.72 -14.33
N LEU A 61 37.68 1.96 -13.23
CA LEU A 61 36.96 2.39 -12.04
C LEU A 61 37.69 3.53 -11.31
N SER A 62 38.98 3.76 -11.56
CA SER A 62 39.67 5.00 -11.16
C SER A 62 39.26 6.20 -12.03
N TYR A 63 39.17 6.02 -13.36
CA TYR A 63 38.69 7.08 -14.25
C TYR A 63 37.25 7.53 -13.91
N ALA A 64 36.39 6.66 -13.37
CA ALA A 64 35.04 7.03 -12.95
C ALA A 64 35.02 8.19 -11.92
N SER A 65 35.93 8.15 -10.93
CA SER A 65 36.12 9.23 -9.95
C SER A 65 36.73 10.49 -10.55
N ALA A 66 37.69 10.34 -11.46
CA ALA A 66 38.31 11.48 -12.17
C ALA A 66 37.29 12.20 -13.07
N LEU A 67 36.44 11.44 -13.77
CA LEU A 67 35.34 11.92 -14.58
C LEU A 67 34.28 12.61 -13.72
N GLY A 68 33.85 11.99 -12.62
CA GLY A 68 32.82 12.55 -11.73
C GLY A 68 33.20 13.87 -11.06
N ASN A 69 34.50 14.09 -10.82
CA ASN A 69 35.04 15.31 -10.21
C ASN A 69 35.51 16.36 -11.25
N LEU A 70 35.16 16.21 -12.54
CA LEU A 70 35.47 17.21 -13.57
C LEU A 70 34.74 18.55 -13.37
N PRO A 71 35.29 19.67 -13.86
CA PRO A 71 34.57 20.94 -13.97
C PRO A 71 33.26 20.80 -14.76
N GLN A 72 32.22 21.53 -14.33
CA GLN A 72 30.88 21.43 -14.89
C GLN A 72 30.80 21.82 -16.38
N ASP A 73 31.71 22.67 -16.85
CA ASP A 73 31.87 23.05 -18.25
C ASP A 73 32.56 21.96 -19.10
N GLU A 74 33.48 21.16 -18.53
CA GLU A 74 33.97 19.94 -19.20
C GLU A 74 32.88 18.87 -19.23
N LEU A 75 32.17 18.65 -18.12
CA LEU A 75 31.04 17.72 -18.04
C LEU A 75 29.93 18.06 -19.05
N ALA A 76 29.66 19.35 -19.27
CA ALA A 76 28.66 19.80 -20.24
C ALA A 76 29.04 19.47 -21.70
N LYS A 77 30.34 19.38 -22.04
CA LYS A 77 30.81 18.92 -23.38
C LYS A 77 30.58 17.42 -23.59
N LEU A 78 30.41 16.66 -22.50
CA LEU A 78 30.19 15.22 -22.51
C LEU A 78 28.71 14.83 -22.42
N GLU A 79 27.79 15.76 -22.11
CA GLU A 79 26.35 15.49 -22.13
C GLU A 79 25.82 15.38 -23.58
N SER A 80 24.99 14.37 -23.85
CA SER A 80 24.21 14.29 -25.10
C SER A 80 22.69 14.37 -24.83
N PRO A 81 22.10 15.59 -24.75
CA PRO A 81 20.66 15.76 -24.58
C PRO A 81 19.82 15.10 -25.68
N ALA A 82 20.33 15.05 -26.91
CA ALA A 82 19.67 14.40 -28.04
C ALA A 82 19.48 12.88 -27.82
N SER A 83 20.44 12.23 -27.14
CA SER A 83 20.35 10.82 -26.73
C SER A 83 19.51 10.59 -25.45
N LYS A 84 18.79 11.61 -24.97
CA LYS A 84 18.11 11.61 -23.65
C LYS A 84 19.09 11.41 -22.48
N TRP A 85 20.34 11.87 -22.63
CA TRP A 85 21.45 11.64 -21.69
C TRP A 85 21.79 10.14 -21.47
N LEU A 86 21.49 9.29 -22.45
CA LEU A 86 21.86 7.85 -22.45
C LEU A 86 23.09 7.56 -23.32
N VAL A 87 23.81 8.59 -23.78
CA VAL A 87 25.17 8.54 -24.34
C VAL A 87 25.97 9.70 -23.73
N GLY A 88 27.24 9.45 -23.41
CA GLY A 88 28.08 10.41 -22.70
C GLY A 88 27.70 10.58 -21.23
N TRP A 89 27.93 11.75 -20.66
CA TRP A 89 27.72 12.05 -19.24
C TRP A 89 26.25 12.33 -18.88
N SER A 90 25.87 11.88 -17.68
CA SER A 90 24.58 12.14 -17.05
C SER A 90 24.74 12.18 -15.51
N CYS A 91 24.41 13.32 -14.90
CA CYS A 91 24.29 13.50 -13.45
C CYS A 91 23.19 14.54 -13.21
N GLY A 92 22.32 14.34 -12.22
CA GLY A 92 21.20 15.25 -11.96
C GLY A 92 20.14 15.32 -13.08
N LYS A 93 20.10 14.34 -13.99
CA LYS A 93 19.09 14.23 -15.07
C LYS A 93 18.05 13.14 -14.79
N GLU A 94 18.45 12.09 -14.06
CA GLU A 94 17.57 10.98 -13.69
C GLU A 94 16.67 11.37 -12.51
N THR A 95 15.36 11.17 -12.66
CA THR A 95 14.36 11.51 -11.64
C THR A 95 14.16 10.35 -10.67
N LEU A 96 14.49 10.55 -9.40
CA LEU A 96 14.18 9.61 -8.32
C LEU A 96 12.67 9.54 -8.06
N LYS A 97 12.22 8.46 -7.42
CA LYS A 97 10.80 8.16 -7.11
C LYS A 97 10.05 9.28 -6.35
N ASP A 98 10.77 10.23 -5.75
CA ASP A 98 10.25 11.42 -5.04
C ASP A 98 10.13 12.71 -5.88
N GLY A 99 10.47 12.68 -7.17
CA GLY A 99 10.52 13.86 -8.04
C GLY A 99 11.73 14.77 -7.79
N LYS A 100 12.78 14.25 -7.16
CA LYS A 100 14.10 14.91 -7.07
C LYS A 100 15.02 14.33 -8.14
N TYR A 101 15.87 15.14 -8.73
CA TYR A 101 16.98 14.66 -9.55
C TYR A 101 18.06 14.01 -8.70
N ASP A 102 18.65 12.93 -9.19
CA ASP A 102 19.76 12.24 -8.54
C ASP A 102 21.09 12.96 -8.79
N THR A 103 21.56 13.71 -7.80
CA THR A 103 22.87 14.39 -7.81
C THR A 103 23.92 13.68 -6.97
N LEU A 104 23.67 12.45 -6.50
CA LEU A 104 24.63 11.63 -5.75
C LEU A 104 25.20 10.47 -6.60
N LYS A 105 24.78 10.37 -7.85
CA LYS A 105 25.24 9.37 -8.82
C LYS A 105 25.51 10.01 -10.18
N GLY A 106 26.78 10.00 -10.57
CA GLY A 106 27.21 10.19 -11.95
C GLY A 106 27.06 8.90 -12.76
N SER A 107 26.77 9.04 -14.05
CA SER A 107 26.70 7.93 -15.00
C SER A 107 27.28 8.38 -16.34
N TYR A 108 28.12 7.54 -16.92
CA TYR A 108 28.71 7.77 -18.23
C TYR A 108 28.39 6.57 -19.13
N TYR A 109 27.71 6.84 -20.23
CA TYR A 109 27.11 5.84 -21.11
C TYR A 109 27.86 5.76 -22.46
N VAL A 110 28.13 4.53 -22.90
CA VAL A 110 28.84 4.24 -24.16
C VAL A 110 28.15 3.07 -24.84
N ASN A 111 27.88 3.16 -26.15
CA ASN A 111 27.64 1.96 -26.94
C ASN A 111 29.00 1.32 -27.25
N CYS A 112 29.22 0.14 -26.67
CA CYS A 112 30.52 -0.50 -26.54
C CYS A 112 30.70 -1.72 -27.44
N ALA A 113 29.75 -1.97 -28.34
CA ALA A 113 29.85 -2.99 -29.36
C ALA A 113 30.90 -2.64 -30.42
N ALA A 114 31.76 -3.60 -30.77
CA ALA A 114 32.89 -3.36 -31.67
C ALA A 114 32.49 -2.83 -33.06
N ALA A 115 31.42 -3.35 -33.65
CA ALA A 115 30.92 -2.93 -34.96
C ALA A 115 29.97 -1.72 -34.94
N PHE A 116 29.73 -1.09 -33.76
CA PHE A 116 28.78 0.02 -33.67
C PHE A 116 29.20 1.21 -34.53
N GLU A 117 30.46 1.65 -34.46
CA GLU A 117 30.87 2.94 -35.03
C GLU A 117 30.97 2.92 -36.57
N GLU A 118 31.20 1.74 -37.16
CA GLU A 118 31.10 1.51 -38.61
C GLU A 118 29.65 1.59 -39.10
N GLN A 119 28.70 1.07 -38.30
CA GLN A 119 27.28 0.96 -38.67
C GLN A 119 26.41 2.11 -38.15
N GLN A 120 26.94 2.96 -37.26
CA GLN A 120 26.21 3.97 -36.48
C GLN A 120 25.31 4.84 -37.35
N LYS A 121 25.81 5.32 -38.49
CA LYS A 121 25.06 6.19 -39.42
C LYS A 121 23.87 5.45 -40.02
N THR A 122 24.11 4.29 -40.64
CA THR A 122 23.07 3.45 -41.25
C THR A 122 21.99 3.01 -40.25
N VAL A 123 22.38 2.80 -38.99
CA VAL A 123 21.46 2.37 -37.93
C VAL A 123 20.68 3.56 -37.37
N ALA A 124 21.27 4.76 -37.28
CA ALA A 124 20.57 6.00 -36.98
C ALA A 124 19.58 6.42 -38.09
N GLU A 125 19.95 6.21 -39.35
CA GLU A 125 19.08 6.40 -40.53
C GLU A 125 17.90 5.41 -40.52
N LYS A 126 18.13 4.15 -40.13
CA LYS A 126 17.08 3.11 -40.02
C LYS A 126 16.20 3.26 -38.77
N TYR A 127 16.73 3.78 -37.66
CA TYR A 127 16.02 3.95 -36.39
C TYR A 127 16.16 5.37 -35.80
N PRO A 128 15.69 6.43 -36.51
CA PRO A 128 15.86 7.83 -36.10
C PRO A 128 15.08 8.20 -34.83
N SER A 129 14.09 7.39 -34.45
CA SER A 129 13.28 7.55 -33.24
C SER A 129 13.93 6.99 -31.96
N PHE A 130 15.11 6.35 -32.07
CA PHE A 130 15.85 5.73 -30.96
C PHE A 130 17.25 6.35 -30.75
N PRO A 131 17.42 7.68 -30.66
CA PRO A 131 18.73 8.32 -30.50
C PRO A 131 19.47 7.87 -29.23
N GLU A 132 18.78 7.34 -28.22
CA GLU A 132 19.43 6.67 -27.09
C GLU A 132 20.28 5.46 -27.50
N TYR A 133 19.91 4.70 -28.53
CA TYR A 133 20.67 3.55 -29.02
C TYR A 133 21.60 3.90 -30.20
N THR A 134 21.23 4.92 -30.99
CA THR A 134 21.86 5.19 -32.29
C THR A 134 22.75 6.43 -32.34
N ALA A 135 22.76 7.29 -31.32
CA ALA A 135 23.67 8.44 -31.27
C ALA A 135 25.14 8.01 -31.12
N PRO A 136 26.10 8.72 -31.77
CA PRO A 136 27.52 8.40 -31.67
C PRO A 136 28.06 8.65 -30.25
N ASN A 137 29.08 7.87 -29.86
CA ASN A 137 29.75 8.00 -28.57
C ASN A 137 30.39 9.39 -28.38
N VAL A 138 30.36 9.92 -27.16
CA VAL A 138 30.91 11.24 -26.80
C VAL A 138 32.07 11.05 -25.81
N TRP A 139 33.27 10.86 -26.35
CA TRP A 139 34.47 10.58 -25.55
C TRP A 139 35.15 11.85 -24.99
N PRO A 140 35.72 11.80 -23.77
CA PRO A 140 36.60 12.87 -23.27
C PRO A 140 37.90 12.91 -24.06
N SER A 141 38.52 14.09 -24.17
CA SER A 141 39.75 14.24 -24.93
C SER A 141 40.93 13.48 -24.28
N GLN A 142 41.86 13.00 -25.10
CA GLN A 142 43.09 12.35 -24.65
C GLN A 142 43.97 13.26 -23.79
N GLN A 143 43.77 14.58 -23.85
CA GLN A 143 44.43 15.57 -22.97
C GLN A 143 43.78 15.65 -21.58
N LEU A 144 42.49 15.29 -21.46
CA LEU A 144 41.71 15.37 -20.23
C LEU A 144 41.74 14.05 -19.45
N LEU A 145 41.58 12.91 -20.12
CA LEU A 145 41.63 11.56 -19.51
C LEU A 145 42.43 10.60 -20.42
N PRO A 146 43.77 10.68 -20.45
CA PRO A 146 44.61 9.94 -21.39
C PRO A 146 44.48 8.42 -21.24
N GLY A 147 44.09 7.73 -22.33
CA GLY A 147 43.89 6.28 -22.39
C GLY A 147 42.57 5.79 -21.80
N PHE A 148 41.63 6.69 -21.49
CA PHE A 148 40.31 6.32 -20.98
C PHE A 148 39.52 5.46 -21.98
N GLU A 149 39.41 5.93 -23.23
CA GLU A 149 38.64 5.26 -24.29
C GLU A 149 39.17 3.85 -24.59
N GLU A 150 40.48 3.72 -24.74
CA GLU A 150 41.21 2.44 -24.92
C GLU A 150 40.90 1.46 -23.77
N THR A 151 41.11 1.90 -22.51
CA THR A 151 40.81 1.11 -21.31
C THR A 151 39.33 0.71 -21.23
N PHE A 152 38.43 1.62 -21.63
CA PHE A 152 36.98 1.40 -21.60
C PHE A 152 36.58 0.33 -22.63
N ARG A 153 37.06 0.46 -23.88
CA ARG A 153 36.80 -0.49 -24.96
C ARG A 153 37.35 -1.87 -24.63
N GLU A 154 38.62 -1.98 -24.22
CA GLU A 154 39.23 -3.26 -23.85
C GLU A 154 38.45 -4.00 -22.76
N LEU A 155 38.02 -3.31 -21.70
CA LEU A 155 37.27 -3.93 -20.62
C LEU A 155 35.87 -4.35 -21.07
N CYS A 156 35.19 -3.54 -21.89
CA CYS A 156 33.87 -3.89 -22.41
C CYS A 156 33.93 -5.08 -23.36
N THR A 157 34.91 -5.13 -24.28
CA THR A 157 35.13 -6.30 -25.15
C THR A 157 35.34 -7.56 -24.32
N LEU A 158 36.20 -7.52 -23.29
CA LEU A 158 36.44 -8.67 -22.41
C LEU A 158 35.17 -9.11 -21.65
N ILE A 159 34.32 -8.17 -21.24
CA ILE A 159 33.04 -8.48 -20.58
C ILE A 159 32.04 -9.09 -21.58
N ILE A 160 31.98 -8.60 -22.82
CA ILE A 160 31.11 -9.11 -23.89
C ILE A 160 31.56 -10.51 -24.34
N ASP A 161 32.87 -10.75 -24.49
CA ASP A 161 33.45 -12.06 -24.79
C ASP A 161 32.99 -13.11 -23.76
N ILE A 162 33.10 -12.78 -22.46
CA ILE A 162 32.67 -13.67 -21.38
C ILE A 162 31.13 -13.79 -21.33
N ALA A 163 30.40 -12.70 -21.58
CA ALA A 163 28.93 -12.71 -21.67
C ALA A 163 28.44 -13.68 -22.76
N ALA A 164 29.15 -13.77 -23.89
CA ALA A 164 28.83 -14.71 -24.96
C ALA A 164 29.06 -16.18 -24.54
N LEU A 165 30.05 -16.47 -23.68
CA LEU A 165 30.23 -17.81 -23.12
C LEU A 165 29.09 -18.19 -22.16
N VAL A 166 28.65 -17.24 -21.31
CA VAL A 166 27.48 -17.42 -20.42
C VAL A 166 26.20 -17.57 -21.24
N ALA A 167 26.04 -16.78 -22.31
CA ALA A 167 24.93 -16.88 -23.23
C ALA A 167 24.86 -18.26 -23.91
N ARG A 168 26.00 -18.82 -24.34
CA ARG A 168 26.08 -20.17 -24.91
C ARG A 168 25.75 -21.27 -23.90
N ALA A 169 26.06 -21.09 -22.62
CA ALA A 169 25.62 -22.01 -21.57
C ALA A 169 24.09 -21.96 -21.39
N CYS A 170 23.50 -20.75 -21.43
CA CYS A 170 22.06 -20.56 -21.44
C CYS A 170 21.38 -21.13 -22.70
N ASP A 171 21.98 -21.00 -23.89
CA ASP A 171 21.51 -21.63 -25.13
C ASP A 171 21.43 -23.14 -24.98
N LYS A 172 22.50 -23.80 -24.50
CA LYS A 172 22.52 -25.25 -24.28
C LYS A 172 21.42 -25.71 -23.32
N TYR A 173 21.15 -24.94 -22.26
CA TYR A 173 20.02 -25.21 -21.37
C TYR A 173 18.69 -25.05 -22.10
N ALA A 174 18.49 -23.96 -22.84
CA ALA A 174 17.26 -23.66 -23.55
C ALA A 174 16.95 -24.68 -24.66
N GLU A 175 17.94 -25.05 -25.48
CA GLU A 175 17.87 -26.11 -26.50
C GLU A 175 17.40 -27.47 -25.94
N ALA A 176 17.69 -27.76 -24.66
CA ALA A 176 17.30 -28.99 -23.99
C ALA A 176 15.98 -28.89 -23.18
N ASN A 177 15.49 -27.68 -22.88
CA ASN A 177 14.41 -27.45 -21.92
C ASN A 177 13.22 -26.63 -22.46
N ILE A 178 13.30 -26.14 -23.70
CA ILE A 178 12.30 -25.27 -24.34
C ILE A 178 12.02 -25.77 -25.76
N GLU A 179 10.78 -26.19 -26.00
CA GLU A 179 10.33 -26.62 -27.33
C GLU A 179 10.31 -25.43 -28.30
N GLY A 180 10.84 -25.62 -29.51
CA GLY A 180 10.92 -24.57 -30.54
C GLY A 180 12.04 -23.54 -30.36
N TYR A 181 12.96 -23.71 -29.40
CA TYR A 181 14.06 -22.76 -29.19
C TYR A 181 15.00 -22.69 -30.40
N GLN A 182 15.36 -21.47 -30.84
CA GLN A 182 16.32 -21.28 -31.93
C GLN A 182 17.74 -21.58 -31.43
N LYS A 183 18.41 -22.53 -32.09
CA LYS A 183 19.75 -23.00 -31.73
C LYS A 183 20.78 -21.87 -31.68
N GLY A 184 21.53 -21.76 -30.57
CA GLY A 184 22.57 -20.75 -30.37
C GLY A 184 22.11 -19.29 -30.47
N TYR A 185 20.83 -19.01 -30.23
CA TYR A 185 20.23 -17.69 -30.44
C TYR A 185 20.80 -16.63 -29.48
N LEU A 186 21.00 -16.93 -28.20
CA LEU A 186 21.47 -15.96 -27.22
C LEU A 186 22.96 -15.63 -27.41
N GLU A 187 23.81 -16.62 -27.70
CA GLU A 187 25.22 -16.39 -28.06
C GLU A 187 25.32 -15.56 -29.35
N HIS A 188 24.46 -15.81 -30.34
CA HIS A 188 24.37 -14.96 -31.52
C HIS A 188 24.02 -13.52 -31.14
N VAL A 189 22.90 -13.32 -30.44
CA VAL A 189 22.40 -12.01 -29.98
C VAL A 189 23.46 -11.21 -29.22
N VAL A 190 24.23 -11.85 -28.33
CA VAL A 190 25.29 -11.17 -27.57
C VAL A 190 26.50 -10.82 -28.44
N LYS A 191 26.89 -11.70 -29.39
CA LYS A 191 28.06 -11.46 -30.27
C LYS A 191 27.80 -10.49 -31.43
N THR A 192 26.60 -10.48 -31.99
CA THR A 192 26.24 -9.63 -33.15
C THR A 192 25.55 -8.32 -32.75
N SER A 193 25.37 -8.08 -31.46
CA SER A 193 24.81 -6.84 -30.95
C SER A 193 25.71 -5.64 -31.26
N ILE A 194 25.19 -4.70 -32.05
CA ILE A 194 25.65 -3.31 -32.16
C ILE A 194 24.90 -2.36 -31.20
N SER A 195 24.04 -2.90 -30.32
CA SER A 195 23.19 -2.12 -29.39
C SER A 195 23.66 -2.23 -27.93
N THR A 196 24.70 -3.03 -27.67
CA THR A 196 25.20 -3.35 -26.32
C THR A 196 25.83 -2.14 -25.62
N LYS A 197 25.27 -1.79 -24.47
CA LYS A 197 25.56 -0.53 -23.78
C LYS A 197 26.30 -0.73 -22.47
N ALA A 198 27.37 0.02 -22.30
CA ALA A 198 28.07 0.18 -21.03
C ALA A 198 27.58 1.43 -20.29
N ARG A 199 27.52 1.32 -18.96
CA ARG A 199 27.26 2.41 -18.01
C ARG A 199 28.32 2.37 -16.91
N LEU A 200 29.28 3.29 -16.98
CA LEU A 200 30.25 3.53 -15.91
C LEU A 200 29.58 4.41 -14.85
N LEU A 201 29.52 3.92 -13.62
CA LEU A 201 28.85 4.55 -12.49
C LEU A 201 29.87 5.08 -11.48
N HIS A 202 29.69 6.33 -11.08
CA HIS A 202 30.38 6.96 -9.97
C HIS A 202 29.35 7.42 -8.93
N TYR A 203 29.39 6.85 -7.74
CA TYR A 203 28.54 7.26 -6.62
C TYR A 203 29.36 8.19 -5.72
N PHE A 204 28.91 9.45 -5.63
CA PHE A 204 29.61 10.54 -4.96
C PHE A 204 29.66 10.34 -3.43
N PRO A 205 30.73 10.78 -2.75
CA PRO A 205 30.81 10.77 -1.29
C PRO A 205 29.68 11.55 -0.62
N SER A 206 28.88 10.87 0.21
CA SER A 206 27.72 11.43 0.91
C SER A 206 28.10 12.67 1.76
N PRO A 207 27.55 13.88 1.49
CA PRO A 207 28.00 15.10 2.14
C PRO A 207 27.60 15.15 3.63
N ALA A 208 28.58 15.45 4.49
CA ALA A 208 28.48 15.39 5.95
C ALA A 208 27.44 16.33 6.61
N SER A 209 26.93 17.32 5.87
CA SER A 209 25.83 18.20 6.29
C SER A 209 24.45 17.56 6.12
N THR A 210 24.35 16.38 5.49
CA THR A 210 23.10 15.61 5.38
C THR A 210 22.82 14.93 6.72
N PRO A 211 21.74 15.28 7.45
CA PRO A 211 21.35 14.50 8.62
C PRO A 211 20.97 13.10 8.15
N GLN A 212 21.52 12.06 8.78
CA GLN A 212 21.17 10.68 8.44
C GLN A 212 19.65 10.49 8.42
N SER A 213 19.13 10.11 7.26
CA SER A 213 17.74 9.79 7.01
C SER A 213 17.33 8.58 7.85
N SER A 214 16.85 8.82 9.07
CA SER A 214 16.22 7.78 9.93
C SER A 214 14.86 7.28 9.41
N ASN A 215 14.60 7.54 8.13
CA ASN A 215 13.51 7.06 7.29
C ASN A 215 14.11 6.03 6.33
N GLY A 216 13.78 4.75 6.52
CA GLY A 216 14.34 3.64 5.75
C GLY A 216 13.76 3.49 4.35
N ASP A 217 13.87 4.52 3.51
CA ASP A 217 13.88 4.33 2.06
C ASP A 217 15.30 3.88 1.68
N GLU A 218 15.62 2.62 2.00
CA GLU A 218 16.97 2.04 1.94
C GLU A 218 17.49 1.76 0.50
N ASP A 219 17.11 2.61 -0.45
CA ASP A 219 17.40 2.58 -1.90
C ASP A 219 18.34 3.77 -2.29
N ASP A 220 19.11 4.30 -1.33
CA ASP A 220 19.80 5.63 -1.32
C ASP A 220 20.60 6.05 -2.58
N TRP A 221 21.06 5.11 -3.40
CA TRP A 221 21.95 5.36 -4.54
C TRP A 221 21.41 4.85 -5.89
N CYS A 222 20.69 3.73 -5.90
CA CYS A 222 19.98 3.29 -7.09
C CYS A 222 18.70 2.60 -6.66
N ALA A 223 17.56 3.11 -7.14
CA ALA A 223 16.26 2.62 -6.74
C ALA A 223 15.94 1.25 -7.37
N THR A 224 15.14 0.44 -6.67
CA THR A 224 14.71 -0.89 -7.12
C THR A 224 14.14 -0.86 -8.54
N HIS A 225 14.78 -1.57 -9.47
CA HIS A 225 14.46 -1.67 -10.90
C HIS A 225 14.81 -3.06 -11.48
N LEU A 226 14.49 -3.30 -12.76
CA LEU A 226 14.86 -4.46 -13.56
C LEU A 226 15.75 -4.02 -14.72
N ASP A 227 16.60 -4.91 -15.22
CA ASP A 227 17.37 -4.69 -16.44
C ASP A 227 16.59 -5.17 -17.67
N HIS A 228 16.56 -4.38 -18.73
CA HIS A 228 15.76 -4.69 -19.94
C HIS A 228 16.50 -5.54 -20.99
N GLY A 229 17.81 -5.80 -20.78
CA GLY A 229 18.65 -6.57 -21.69
C GLY A 229 18.52 -8.09 -21.56
N CYS A 230 19.49 -8.80 -22.13
CA CYS A 230 19.63 -10.25 -21.96
C CYS A 230 20.43 -10.56 -20.67
N LEU A 231 21.70 -10.13 -20.63
CA LEU A 231 22.60 -10.28 -19.49
C LEU A 231 23.26 -8.95 -19.15
N THR A 232 23.33 -8.60 -17.87
CA THR A 232 24.10 -7.44 -17.41
C THR A 232 25.40 -7.90 -16.78
N GLY A 233 26.52 -7.63 -17.44
CA GLY A 233 27.87 -7.85 -16.90
C GLY A 233 28.21 -6.79 -15.86
N LEU A 234 28.44 -7.20 -14.61
CA LEU A 234 28.68 -6.33 -13.45
C LEU A 234 30.07 -6.59 -12.87
N THR A 235 30.96 -5.59 -12.95
CA THR A 235 32.25 -5.64 -12.26
C THR A 235 32.06 -5.60 -10.75
N SER A 236 32.94 -6.26 -9.99
CA SER A 236 33.04 -5.98 -8.54
C SER A 236 33.31 -4.50 -8.29
N ALA A 237 32.54 -3.88 -7.39
CA ALA A 237 32.60 -2.44 -7.16
C ALA A 237 33.86 -2.03 -6.40
N MET A 238 34.55 -1.01 -6.94
CA MET A 238 35.73 -0.38 -6.33
C MET A 238 35.26 0.69 -5.34
N PHE A 239 35.83 0.70 -4.13
CA PHE A 239 35.62 1.76 -3.14
C PHE A 239 36.92 2.55 -2.98
N VAL A 240 36.83 3.87 -2.97
CA VAL A 240 37.99 4.77 -2.84
C VAL A 240 37.69 5.86 -1.81
N ASP A 241 38.73 6.36 -1.13
CA ASP A 241 38.63 7.58 -0.33
C ASP A 241 39.21 8.76 -1.12
N GLU A 242 38.33 9.61 -1.62
CA GLU A 242 38.67 10.79 -2.44
C GLU A 242 39.22 11.97 -1.62
N ALA A 243 39.19 11.89 -0.28
CA ALA A 243 39.89 12.84 0.58
C ALA A 243 41.36 12.45 0.76
N ALA A 244 41.64 11.14 0.90
CA ALA A 244 42.99 10.62 1.00
C ALA A 244 43.70 10.55 -0.37
N ASN A 245 42.95 10.26 -1.44
CA ASN A 245 43.46 10.16 -2.81
C ASN A 245 42.59 11.01 -3.76
N PRO A 246 42.81 12.34 -3.83
CA PRO A 246 42.05 13.23 -4.71
C PRO A 246 42.18 12.80 -6.18
N PRO A 247 41.07 12.66 -6.94
CA PRO A 247 41.13 12.29 -8.35
C PRO A 247 41.90 13.32 -9.20
N GLN A 248 42.79 12.83 -10.07
CA GLN A 248 43.64 13.64 -10.94
C GLN A 248 43.29 13.43 -12.42
N THR A 249 43.61 14.40 -13.27
CA THR A 249 43.29 14.39 -14.70
C THR A 249 44.52 14.72 -15.56
N GLY A 250 44.38 14.55 -16.88
CA GLY A 250 45.45 14.77 -17.85
C GLY A 250 46.70 13.93 -17.58
N ALA A 251 47.87 14.50 -17.83
CA ALA A 251 49.17 13.82 -17.66
C ALA A 251 49.50 13.41 -16.21
N ALA A 252 48.74 13.89 -15.22
CA ALA A 252 48.89 13.49 -13.81
C ALA A 252 47.99 12.30 -13.42
N PHE A 253 47.09 11.83 -14.31
CA PHE A 253 46.19 10.72 -13.98
C PHE A 253 46.98 9.46 -13.57
N THR A 254 46.67 8.96 -12.39
CA THR A 254 47.14 7.67 -11.86
C THR A 254 45.95 6.90 -11.28
N PRO A 255 45.92 5.54 -11.36
CA PRO A 255 44.87 4.76 -10.74
C PRO A 255 44.81 4.96 -9.23
N LEU A 256 43.61 5.14 -8.69
CA LEU A 256 43.36 5.43 -7.27
C LEU A 256 43.47 4.18 -6.41
N HIS A 257 43.82 4.34 -5.13
CA HIS A 257 43.94 3.23 -4.19
C HIS A 257 42.57 2.60 -3.83
N GLU A 258 42.29 1.38 -4.29
CA GLU A 258 41.09 0.62 -3.91
C GLU A 258 41.14 0.12 -2.45
N LEU A 259 40.09 0.44 -1.67
CA LEU A 259 39.90 -0.05 -0.30
C LEU A 259 39.52 -1.55 -0.28
N ASP A 260 40.03 -2.31 0.68
CA ASP A 260 39.82 -3.78 0.78
C ASP A 260 38.36 -4.24 0.89
N ARG A 261 37.51 -3.35 1.39
CA ARG A 261 36.06 -3.50 1.51
C ARG A 261 35.46 -2.13 1.72
N SER A 262 34.15 -1.99 1.49
CA SER A 262 33.47 -0.78 1.94
C SER A 262 33.58 -0.63 3.46
N PRO A 263 33.92 0.57 3.97
CA PRO A 263 33.90 0.84 5.41
C PRO A 263 32.47 0.88 5.98
N ASP A 264 31.44 0.94 5.13
CA ASP A 264 30.05 0.70 5.54
C ASP A 264 29.62 -0.74 5.17
N PRO A 265 29.34 -1.62 6.16
CA PRO A 265 28.88 -2.98 5.88
C PRO A 265 27.50 -3.04 5.18
N LYS A 266 26.73 -1.94 5.15
CA LYS A 266 25.44 -1.83 4.45
C LYS A 266 25.56 -1.35 3.00
N ALA A 267 26.68 -0.77 2.58
CA ALA A 267 26.87 -0.36 1.19
C ALA A 267 27.03 -1.57 0.26
N GLY A 268 26.45 -1.53 -0.94
CA GLY A 268 26.58 -2.61 -1.93
C GLY A 268 25.34 -2.88 -2.77
N LEU A 269 25.37 -4.00 -3.51
CA LEU A 269 24.29 -4.51 -4.34
C LEU A 269 23.31 -5.36 -3.51
N TYR A 270 22.01 -5.15 -3.75
CA TYR A 270 20.94 -5.90 -3.11
C TYR A 270 19.91 -6.38 -4.14
N ILE A 271 19.43 -7.60 -3.96
CA ILE A 271 18.43 -8.25 -4.83
C ILE A 271 17.20 -8.61 -3.99
N HIS A 272 16.01 -8.37 -4.54
CA HIS A 272 14.73 -8.83 -3.96
C HIS A 272 14.47 -10.28 -4.39
N SER A 273 14.71 -11.22 -3.48
CA SER A 273 14.40 -12.64 -3.70
C SER A 273 12.88 -12.89 -3.81
N ARG A 274 12.49 -14.02 -4.41
CA ARG A 274 11.07 -14.35 -4.67
C ARG A 274 10.21 -14.53 -3.40
N THR A 275 10.83 -14.79 -2.25
CA THR A 275 10.13 -14.84 -0.95
C THR A 275 9.85 -13.46 -0.35
N GLY A 276 10.29 -12.38 -1.01
CA GLY A 276 10.22 -11.01 -0.51
C GLY A 276 11.36 -10.65 0.45
N ALA A 277 12.35 -11.52 0.63
CA ALA A 277 13.56 -11.21 1.41
C ALA A 277 14.56 -10.40 0.57
N VAL A 278 15.16 -9.39 1.19
CA VAL A 278 16.19 -8.51 0.61
C VAL A 278 17.56 -9.11 0.91
N THR A 279 18.25 -9.56 -0.13
CA THR A 279 19.52 -10.27 -0.02
C THR A 279 20.66 -9.38 -0.50
N LYS A 280 21.69 -9.18 0.32
CA LYS A 280 22.93 -8.52 -0.12
C LYS A 280 23.76 -9.52 -0.95
N VAL A 281 24.22 -9.10 -2.12
CA VAL A 281 25.13 -9.90 -2.96
C VAL A 281 26.51 -9.22 -3.00
N SER A 282 27.56 -10.04 -2.93
CA SER A 282 28.95 -9.60 -3.02
C SER A 282 29.63 -10.27 -4.21
N ILE A 283 30.27 -9.46 -5.06
CA ILE A 283 31.06 -9.93 -6.21
C ILE A 283 32.54 -9.84 -5.79
N PRO A 284 33.32 -10.94 -5.78
CA PRO A 284 34.76 -10.89 -5.48
C PRO A 284 35.52 -9.99 -6.46
N ARG A 285 36.61 -9.34 -6.00
CA ARG A 285 37.39 -8.31 -6.76
C ARG A 285 37.94 -8.81 -8.10
N ASP A 286 38.25 -10.10 -8.13
CA ASP A 286 38.80 -10.92 -9.20
C ASP A 286 37.73 -11.55 -10.12
N CYS A 287 36.46 -11.30 -9.84
CA CYS A 287 35.32 -11.92 -10.52
C CYS A 287 34.43 -10.89 -11.25
N LEU A 288 33.64 -11.41 -12.19
CA LEU A 288 32.68 -10.68 -13.00
C LEU A 288 31.31 -11.37 -12.85
N ALA A 289 30.28 -10.66 -12.42
CA ALA A 289 28.94 -11.24 -12.32
C ALA A 289 28.12 -10.97 -13.57
N PHE A 290 27.17 -11.86 -13.89
CA PHE A 290 26.14 -11.64 -14.90
C PHE A 290 24.76 -11.79 -14.27
N GLN A 291 23.90 -10.79 -14.49
CA GLN A 291 22.54 -10.74 -13.96
C GLN A 291 21.50 -10.87 -15.07
N THR A 292 20.35 -11.49 -14.78
CA THR A 292 19.27 -11.71 -15.76
C THR A 292 18.44 -10.46 -16.04
N GLY A 293 18.25 -10.14 -17.33
CA GLY A 293 17.34 -9.10 -17.79
C GLY A 293 16.01 -9.62 -18.35
N GLU A 294 15.06 -8.72 -18.58
CA GLU A 294 13.69 -9.03 -19.02
C GLU A 294 13.64 -9.64 -20.43
N ALA A 295 14.54 -9.27 -21.35
CA ALA A 295 14.59 -9.92 -22.66
C ALA A 295 14.95 -11.40 -22.52
N LEU A 296 15.89 -11.76 -21.62
CA LEU A 296 16.23 -13.16 -21.36
C LEU A 296 15.08 -13.95 -20.72
N GLU A 297 14.27 -13.31 -19.86
CA GLU A 297 13.06 -13.94 -19.32
C GLU A 297 12.05 -14.28 -20.41
N ILE A 298 11.87 -13.40 -21.41
CA ILE A 298 10.97 -13.64 -22.55
C ILE A 298 11.55 -14.72 -23.48
N ILE A 299 12.82 -14.58 -23.88
CA ILE A 299 13.54 -15.51 -24.77
C ILE A 299 13.55 -16.94 -24.21
N THR A 300 13.61 -17.09 -22.88
CA THR A 300 13.59 -18.41 -22.21
C THR A 300 12.22 -18.81 -21.67
N GLN A 301 11.14 -18.16 -22.11
CA GLN A 301 9.75 -18.48 -21.74
C GLN A 301 9.52 -18.55 -20.20
N GLY A 302 10.24 -17.72 -19.44
CA GLY A 302 10.19 -17.69 -17.98
C GLY A 302 11.00 -18.77 -17.25
N LYS A 303 11.77 -19.61 -17.97
CA LYS A 303 12.71 -20.58 -17.36
C LYS A 303 13.82 -19.84 -16.61
N PHE A 304 14.46 -18.86 -17.24
CA PHE A 304 15.28 -17.86 -16.54
C PHE A 304 14.45 -16.60 -16.31
N LYS A 305 14.79 -15.86 -15.23
CA LYS A 305 13.80 -14.97 -14.61
C LYS A 305 14.45 -13.70 -14.07
N ALA A 306 14.02 -12.54 -14.55
CA ALA A 306 14.60 -11.23 -14.23
C ALA A 306 14.37 -10.86 -12.75
N VAL A 307 15.35 -10.22 -12.11
CA VAL A 307 15.37 -9.98 -10.65
C VAL A 307 15.39 -8.49 -10.27
N PRO A 308 14.42 -8.00 -9.48
CA PRO A 308 14.43 -6.61 -9.04
C PRO A 308 15.61 -6.34 -8.10
N HIS A 309 16.44 -5.35 -8.41
CA HIS A 309 17.68 -5.08 -7.70
C HIS A 309 17.91 -3.58 -7.47
N PHE A 310 18.77 -3.25 -6.51
CA PHE A 310 19.03 -1.88 -6.07
C PHE A 310 20.41 -1.74 -5.40
N VAL A 311 20.86 -0.49 -5.17
CA VAL A 311 22.20 -0.20 -4.60
C VAL A 311 22.08 0.72 -3.37
N ARG A 312 22.79 0.35 -2.29
CA ARG A 312 22.90 1.15 -1.07
C ARG A 312 24.19 1.96 -1.00
N GLY A 313 24.04 3.18 -0.48
CA GLY A 313 25.13 4.08 -0.16
C GLY A 313 26.01 3.64 0.99
N ALA A 314 27.23 4.18 1.02
CA ALA A 314 28.01 4.29 2.24
C ALA A 314 27.55 5.54 3.01
N ALA A 315 27.26 5.39 4.30
CA ALA A 315 26.82 6.49 5.14
C ALA A 315 27.87 7.62 5.20
N ALA A 316 27.41 8.87 5.29
CA ALA A 316 28.29 10.03 5.44
C ALA A 316 29.23 9.87 6.64
N GLY A 317 30.54 9.96 6.39
CA GLY A 317 31.58 9.77 7.41
C GLY A 317 31.92 8.32 7.76
N ALA A 318 31.38 7.31 7.06
CA ALA A 318 31.76 5.91 7.28
C ALA A 318 33.27 5.70 7.03
N GLY A 319 34.01 5.30 8.07
CA GLY A 319 35.47 5.18 8.03
C GLY A 319 36.24 6.51 8.10
N GLY A 320 35.56 7.65 8.27
CA GLY A 320 36.18 8.98 8.39
C GLY A 320 36.58 9.67 7.08
N GLY A 321 36.58 8.94 5.96
CA GLY A 321 36.95 9.44 4.63
C GLY A 321 35.80 9.97 3.77
N LYS A 322 36.12 10.46 2.56
CA LYS A 322 35.16 10.74 1.49
C LYS A 322 35.02 9.52 0.60
N ILE A 323 34.21 8.56 1.05
CA ILE A 323 34.09 7.26 0.41
C ILE A 323 33.20 7.34 -0.84
N ALA A 324 33.79 7.17 -2.02
CA ALA A 324 33.06 6.97 -3.27
C ALA A 324 32.95 5.47 -3.60
N ARG A 325 32.00 5.12 -4.48
CA ARG A 325 31.86 3.77 -5.04
C ARG A 325 31.81 3.86 -6.56
N ASN A 326 32.65 3.08 -7.23
CA ASN A 326 32.71 3.03 -8.69
C ASN A 326 32.40 1.61 -9.18
N THR A 327 31.64 1.49 -10.27
CA THR A 327 31.33 0.19 -10.89
C THR A 327 31.00 0.35 -12.37
N LEU A 328 31.27 -0.67 -13.19
CA LEU A 328 30.82 -0.76 -14.57
C LEU A 328 29.67 -1.76 -14.64
N ALA A 329 28.62 -1.41 -15.40
CA ALA A 329 27.59 -2.32 -15.87
C ALA A 329 27.63 -2.36 -17.41
N VAL A 330 27.58 -3.54 -18.01
CA VAL A 330 27.52 -3.76 -19.46
C VAL A 330 26.26 -4.55 -19.78
N PHE A 331 25.25 -3.87 -20.31
CA PHE A 331 23.98 -4.44 -20.71
C PHE A 331 24.12 -5.05 -22.10
N THR A 332 24.17 -6.38 -22.20
CA THR A 332 24.07 -7.05 -23.51
C THR A 332 22.61 -6.99 -23.95
N GLN A 333 22.38 -6.36 -25.10
CA GLN A 333 21.04 -6.04 -25.60
C GLN A 333 20.92 -6.54 -27.04
N PRO A 334 19.79 -7.15 -27.45
CA PRO A 334 19.59 -7.50 -28.85
C PRO A 334 19.67 -6.27 -29.76
N ASN A 335 19.97 -6.47 -31.04
CA ASN A 335 19.81 -5.40 -32.01
C ASN A 335 18.35 -5.01 -32.13
N LEU A 336 18.09 -3.76 -32.50
CA LEU A 336 16.74 -3.20 -32.66
C LEU A 336 15.82 -4.02 -33.60
N TRP A 337 16.36 -4.88 -34.47
CA TRP A 337 15.61 -5.78 -35.35
C TRP A 337 15.51 -7.24 -34.87
N GLU A 338 16.21 -7.66 -33.80
CA GLU A 338 16.12 -9.05 -33.35
C GLU A 338 14.77 -9.33 -32.71
N LYS A 339 14.16 -10.48 -33.02
CA LYS A 339 12.90 -10.91 -32.41
C LYS A 339 13.11 -11.34 -30.96
N VAL A 340 12.48 -10.63 -30.01
CA VAL A 340 12.48 -11.02 -28.59
C VAL A 340 11.39 -12.06 -28.32
N ASP A 341 10.30 -12.00 -29.09
CA ASP A 341 9.25 -13.02 -29.15
C ASP A 341 8.70 -13.13 -30.59
N ASP A 342 7.74 -14.03 -30.83
CA ASP A 342 7.14 -14.25 -32.16
C ASP A 342 6.60 -12.97 -32.83
N LYS A 343 6.17 -11.99 -32.01
CA LYS A 343 5.39 -10.82 -32.41
C LYS A 343 6.19 -9.51 -32.42
N ARG A 344 7.26 -9.39 -31.63
CA ARG A 344 7.99 -8.13 -31.38
C ARG A 344 9.49 -8.26 -31.64
N ASP A 345 10.04 -7.28 -32.34
CA ASP A 345 11.48 -7.01 -32.34
C ASP A 345 11.90 -6.21 -31.09
N PHE A 346 13.20 -6.10 -30.85
CA PHE A 346 13.73 -5.36 -29.71
C PHE A 346 13.42 -3.85 -29.81
N ALA A 347 13.25 -3.27 -31.01
CA ALA A 347 12.76 -1.91 -31.16
C ALA A 347 11.33 -1.75 -30.60
N ALA A 348 10.40 -2.64 -30.94
CA ALA A 348 9.04 -2.63 -30.42
C ALA A 348 9.02 -2.85 -28.89
N PHE A 349 9.79 -3.82 -28.39
CA PHE A 349 9.92 -4.11 -26.95
C PHE A 349 10.54 -2.94 -26.18
N ALA A 350 11.67 -2.40 -26.64
CA ALA A 350 12.31 -1.24 -26.03
C ALA A 350 11.40 0.00 -26.11
N LYS A 351 10.68 0.20 -27.23
CA LYS A 351 9.69 1.28 -27.33
C LYS A 351 8.54 1.09 -26.36
N GLU A 352 8.07 -0.12 -26.11
CA GLU A 352 7.02 -0.40 -25.12
C GLU A 352 7.48 -0.02 -23.71
N ILE A 353 8.66 -0.50 -23.28
CA ILE A 353 9.27 -0.17 -21.99
C ILE A 353 9.54 1.34 -21.86
N VAL A 354 10.12 1.95 -22.91
CA VAL A 354 10.37 3.40 -22.96
C VAL A 354 9.07 4.18 -22.97
N THR A 355 7.97 3.70 -23.55
CA THR A 355 6.67 4.40 -23.50
C THR A 355 6.01 4.26 -22.13
N GLN A 356 6.04 3.07 -21.52
CA GLN A 356 5.62 2.87 -20.12
C GLN A 356 6.41 3.78 -19.16
N SER A 357 7.68 4.06 -19.47
CA SER A 357 8.55 4.98 -18.71
C SER A 357 8.38 6.46 -19.09
N SER A 358 8.07 6.78 -20.34
CA SER A 358 8.07 8.15 -20.91
C SER A 358 6.69 8.81 -20.92
N ILE A 359 5.60 8.09 -20.63
CA ILE A 359 4.31 8.68 -20.24
C ILE A 359 4.45 9.54 -18.97
N VAL A 360 5.54 9.40 -18.22
CA VAL A 360 5.96 10.29 -17.11
C VAL A 360 6.53 11.64 -17.61
N GLY A 361 6.96 11.76 -18.87
CA GLY A 361 7.72 12.90 -19.40
C GLY A 361 7.07 13.69 -20.54
N THR A 362 6.45 13.05 -21.54
CA THR A 362 6.03 13.76 -22.78
C THR A 362 4.72 14.55 -22.68
N ALA A 363 3.88 14.30 -21.66
CA ALA A 363 2.59 15.00 -21.47
C ALA A 363 2.70 16.50 -21.09
N LEU A 364 3.87 17.10 -21.25
CA LEU A 364 4.21 18.49 -20.90
C LEU A 364 4.74 19.33 -22.10
N ALA A 365 4.90 18.73 -23.29
CA ALA A 365 5.45 19.42 -24.46
C ALA A 365 4.37 19.90 -25.47
N ASP A 366 3.33 19.10 -25.72
CA ASP A 366 2.34 19.34 -26.79
C ASP A 366 1.29 20.45 -26.49
N LEU A 367 1.59 21.35 -25.54
CA LEU A 367 0.81 22.57 -25.28
C LEU A 367 1.53 23.87 -25.71
N THR A 368 2.72 23.78 -26.31
CA THR A 368 3.51 24.95 -26.73
C THR A 368 4.08 24.88 -28.16
N ALA A 369 3.24 24.48 -29.14
CA ALA A 369 3.62 24.52 -30.56
C ALA A 369 2.43 24.89 -31.48
N CYS A 370 2.17 26.19 -31.68
CA CYS A 370 1.38 26.69 -32.81
C CYS A 370 2.31 27.25 -33.90
N PRO A 371 2.09 26.96 -35.19
CA PRO A 371 3.00 27.36 -36.26
C PRO A 371 2.94 28.87 -36.54
N HIS A 372 4.11 29.50 -36.68
CA HIS A 372 4.22 30.88 -37.13
C HIS A 372 3.96 31.00 -38.63
N THR A 373 2.95 31.79 -39.02
CA THR A 373 2.80 32.30 -40.38
C THR A 373 2.92 33.84 -40.39
N HIS A 374 3.60 34.38 -41.41
CA HIS A 374 3.86 35.82 -41.50
C HIS A 374 2.58 36.60 -41.88
N TYR A 375 2.30 37.70 -41.17
CA TYR A 375 1.46 38.77 -41.70
C TYR A 375 1.91 40.16 -41.22
N LYS A 376 1.84 41.16 -42.11
CA LYS A 376 2.22 42.56 -41.81
C LYS A 376 1.09 43.27 -41.02
N PRO A 377 1.43 44.21 -40.12
CA PRO A 377 0.43 44.93 -39.33
C PRO A 377 -0.39 45.92 -40.17
N ARG A 378 -1.66 46.11 -39.79
CA ARG A 378 -2.52 47.24 -40.20
C ARG A 378 -3.09 47.95 -38.95
N PRO A 379 -3.55 49.23 -39.05
CA PRO A 379 -3.89 50.04 -37.88
C PRO A 379 -5.18 49.63 -37.15
N ARG A 380 -5.32 50.07 -35.90
CA ARG A 380 -6.54 49.85 -35.08
C ARG A 380 -7.59 50.95 -35.32
N PRO A 381 -8.89 50.62 -35.46
CA PRO A 381 -9.98 51.58 -35.31
C PRO A 381 -10.26 51.91 -33.82
N PRO A 382 -10.96 53.04 -33.52
CA PRO A 382 -11.20 53.51 -32.15
C PRO A 382 -12.33 52.75 -31.41
N ARG A 383 -12.42 52.97 -30.09
CA ARG A 383 -13.45 52.37 -29.21
C ARG A 383 -14.67 53.30 -29.03
N PRO A 384 -15.90 52.77 -28.92
CA PRO A 384 -17.08 53.53 -28.51
C PRO A 384 -17.09 53.81 -26.98
N PRO A 385 -17.85 54.84 -26.52
CA PRO A 385 -17.89 55.28 -25.12
C PRO A 385 -18.78 54.42 -24.19
N ARG A 386 -18.70 54.67 -22.88
CA ARG A 386 -19.52 54.01 -21.84
C ARG A 386 -20.71 54.88 -21.40
N PRO A 387 -21.87 54.29 -21.03
CA PRO A 387 -22.98 55.02 -20.39
C PRO A 387 -22.70 55.39 -18.91
N PRO A 388 -23.41 56.39 -18.35
CA PRO A 388 -23.16 56.94 -17.01
C PRO A 388 -23.80 56.16 -15.85
N ARG A 389 -23.45 56.53 -14.61
CA ARG A 389 -24.05 55.99 -13.36
C ARG A 389 -25.12 56.95 -12.78
N PRO A 390 -26.19 56.43 -12.14
CA PRO A 390 -27.09 57.24 -11.32
C PRO A 390 -26.48 57.60 -9.93
N PRO A 391 -26.99 58.65 -9.24
CA PRO A 391 -26.38 59.22 -8.04
C PRO A 391 -26.88 58.66 -6.69
N ARG A 392 -26.24 59.07 -5.59
CA ARG A 392 -26.69 58.85 -4.19
C ARG A 392 -27.48 60.05 -3.63
N PRO A 393 -28.53 59.86 -2.80
CA PRO A 393 -29.08 60.91 -1.93
C PRO A 393 -28.37 60.98 -0.56
N PRO A 394 -28.54 62.09 0.22
CA PRO A 394 -27.86 62.33 1.51
C PRO A 394 -28.90 62.36 2.69
N PRO A 395 -28.76 63.01 3.88
CA PRO A 395 -29.12 62.31 5.13
C PRO A 395 -30.09 63.02 6.13
N SER A 396 -30.55 62.21 7.11
CA SER A 396 -30.81 62.54 8.54
C SER A 396 -32.21 62.95 9.06
N SER A 397 -32.47 62.45 10.28
CA SER A 397 -33.26 63.02 11.40
C SER A 397 -34.78 62.75 11.55
N ARG A 398 -35.13 62.11 12.71
CA ARG A 398 -36.38 62.17 13.53
C ARG A 398 -37.71 61.77 12.84
N SER A 399 -38.73 61.18 13.45
CA SER A 399 -39.05 60.61 14.81
C SER A 399 -40.32 59.69 14.62
N LEU A 400 -41.01 59.02 15.56
CA LEU A 400 -41.08 58.94 17.04
C LEU A 400 -41.64 57.52 17.44
N LEU A 401 -42.26 57.35 18.62
CA LEU A 401 -42.92 56.13 19.19
C LEU A 401 -41.99 54.93 19.50
N HIS A 402 -41.99 54.25 20.66
CA HIS A 402 -42.41 54.55 22.04
C HIS A 402 -41.72 53.49 22.99
N VAL A 403 -40.93 53.69 24.08
CA VAL A 403 -40.44 54.82 24.92
C VAL A 403 -41.24 55.04 26.24
N PRO A 404 -40.68 54.96 27.48
CA PRO A 404 -39.50 54.20 27.96
C PRO A 404 -39.68 53.35 29.30
N PRO A 405 -39.11 53.62 30.52
CA PRO A 405 -38.16 52.68 31.18
C PRO A 405 -38.32 52.46 32.72
N SER A 406 -37.26 51.95 33.38
CA SER A 406 -37.01 51.83 34.86
C SER A 406 -37.50 50.52 35.50
N ARG A 407 -36.97 50.05 36.66
CA ARG A 407 -35.98 50.59 37.62
C ARG A 407 -35.16 49.44 38.25
N ALA A 408 -34.05 49.74 38.94
CA ALA A 408 -33.16 48.75 39.57
C ALA A 408 -33.56 48.37 41.01
N LEU A 409 -32.97 47.28 41.55
CA LEU A 409 -32.60 47.15 42.97
C LEU A 409 -31.58 46.02 43.22
N VAL A 410 -30.89 46.11 44.35
CA VAL A 410 -29.85 45.19 44.86
C VAL A 410 -30.28 44.74 46.27
N PRO A 411 -30.00 43.50 46.70
CA PRO A 411 -29.17 43.36 47.90
C PRO A 411 -28.11 42.25 47.82
N THR A 412 -26.94 42.54 48.38
CA THR A 412 -25.92 41.60 48.86
C THR A 412 -26.00 41.57 50.41
N PRO A 413 -25.08 40.94 51.18
CA PRO A 413 -24.15 39.82 50.93
C PRO A 413 -24.32 38.67 51.97
N ALA A 414 -23.49 37.61 51.91
CA ALA A 414 -22.62 37.20 53.04
C ALA A 414 -21.87 35.86 52.81
N ARG A 415 -20.54 35.86 53.04
CA ARG A 415 -19.72 34.89 53.85
C ARG A 415 -19.78 33.37 53.51
N LEU A 416 -18.73 32.55 53.71
CA LEU A 416 -17.50 32.70 54.49
C LEU A 416 -16.36 31.77 53.98
N LYS A 417 -15.10 32.18 54.17
CA LYS A 417 -13.84 31.39 54.30
C LYS A 417 -13.43 30.38 53.20
N ALA A 418 -12.18 30.52 52.75
CA ALA A 418 -11.39 29.46 52.13
C ALA A 418 -10.75 28.54 53.18
N PHE A 419 -10.22 27.39 52.74
CA PHE A 419 -9.14 26.68 53.42
C PHE A 419 -8.11 26.14 52.41
N ARG A 420 -6.87 25.92 52.88
CA ARG A 420 -5.73 25.35 52.15
C ARG A 420 -5.29 24.03 52.83
N HIS A 421 -4.33 23.36 52.19
CA HIS A 421 -3.61 22.15 52.62
C HIS A 421 -4.38 20.82 52.47
N THR A 422 -3.78 19.62 52.36
CA THR A 422 -2.45 19.07 51.92
C THR A 422 -2.16 17.81 52.77
N GLN A 423 -1.78 16.70 52.11
CA GLN A 423 -1.17 15.46 52.66
C GLN A 423 -2.03 14.47 53.48
N PHE A 424 -1.38 13.33 53.81
CA PHE A 424 -1.85 12.00 54.28
C PHE A 424 -2.46 11.12 53.18
N ILE A 425 -1.91 9.99 52.73
CA ILE A 425 -0.88 9.01 53.21
C ILE A 425 -1.37 8.05 54.32
N ARG A 426 -1.53 6.76 53.94
CA ARG A 426 -1.76 5.54 54.77
C ARG A 426 -3.06 5.58 55.61
N GLU A 427 -3.64 4.48 56.07
CA GLU A 427 -3.39 3.02 55.92
C GLU A 427 -4.72 2.38 55.39
N ALA A 428 -4.94 1.07 55.22
CA ALA A 428 -4.33 -0.13 55.79
C ALA A 428 -4.34 -1.32 54.81
N ALA A 429 -3.56 -2.35 55.14
CA ALA A 429 -3.73 -3.72 54.66
C ALA A 429 -4.22 -4.61 55.81
N ASP A 430 -4.90 -5.72 55.49
CA ASP A 430 -4.57 -7.09 55.94
C ASP A 430 -5.79 -8.02 56.00
N CYS A 431 -5.64 -9.20 55.39
CA CYS A 431 -6.16 -10.49 55.86
C CYS A 431 -5.61 -11.64 54.98
N GLN A 432 -4.52 -12.25 55.44
CA GLN A 432 -4.18 -13.66 55.19
C GLN A 432 -5.13 -14.56 56.04
N GLU A 433 -5.34 -15.86 55.85
CA GLU A 433 -4.92 -16.88 54.86
C GLU A 433 -6.02 -17.99 54.81
N MET A 434 -5.93 -19.24 54.31
CA MET A 434 -4.86 -20.18 53.91
C MET A 434 -5.22 -20.89 52.58
N ALA A 435 -4.39 -21.85 52.15
CA ALA A 435 -4.70 -22.87 51.13
C ALA A 435 -4.78 -24.28 51.80
N PRO A 436 -4.95 -25.44 51.10
CA PRO A 436 -3.99 -25.93 50.08
C PRO A 436 -4.56 -26.71 48.86
N LEU A 437 -3.73 -26.82 47.81
CA LEU A 437 -3.39 -28.01 46.97
C LEU A 437 -4.47 -29.10 46.68
N SER A 438 -4.61 -29.66 45.47
CA SER A 438 -3.73 -29.65 44.27
C SER A 438 -4.39 -30.25 43.03
N LEU A 439 -4.23 -29.62 41.84
CA LEU A 439 -4.18 -30.34 40.55
C LEU A 439 -3.59 -29.53 39.36
N ALA A 440 -3.66 -28.19 39.38
CA ALA A 440 -3.41 -27.35 38.20
C ALA A 440 -1.97 -26.79 38.06
N ARG A 441 -0.92 -27.62 38.22
CA ARG A 441 0.49 -27.15 38.23
C ARG A 441 1.36 -27.58 37.02
N ALA A 442 0.74 -27.98 35.90
CA ALA A 442 1.45 -28.54 34.75
C ALA A 442 1.64 -27.58 33.55
N THR A 443 0.96 -26.42 33.51
CA THR A 443 0.85 -25.60 32.28
C THR A 443 1.28 -24.13 32.43
N ILE A 444 1.86 -23.74 33.56
CA ILE A 444 2.33 -22.37 33.82
C ILE A 444 3.77 -22.43 34.33
N SER A 445 4.75 -22.44 33.42
CA SER A 445 6.19 -22.43 33.75
C SER A 445 7.08 -21.82 32.64
N SER A 446 6.58 -20.88 31.85
CA SER A 446 7.34 -20.17 30.81
C SER A 446 7.08 -18.65 30.74
N LEU A 447 6.39 -18.09 31.73
CA LEU A 447 6.09 -16.66 31.83
C LEU A 447 6.54 -16.11 33.19
N ALA A 448 7.09 -14.90 33.15
CA ALA A 448 7.57 -14.07 34.27
C ALA A 448 8.84 -14.53 35.03
N THR A 449 10.00 -14.07 34.56
CA THR A 449 11.06 -13.54 35.44
C THR A 449 11.13 -12.02 35.26
N PRO A 450 11.13 -11.20 36.34
CA PRO A 450 11.04 -9.74 36.24
C PRO A 450 12.40 -9.04 36.13
N LEU A 451 12.44 -7.88 35.46
CA LEU A 451 13.51 -6.88 35.57
C LEU A 451 12.92 -5.46 35.48
N GLU A 452 13.55 -4.53 36.18
CA GLU A 452 13.09 -3.14 36.41
C GLU A 452 13.66 -2.12 35.40
N PRO A 453 13.28 -0.83 35.43
CA PRO A 453 13.27 0.01 34.23
C PRO A 453 14.61 0.68 33.89
N ALA A 454 14.88 0.80 32.58
CA ALA A 454 15.96 1.62 32.03
C ALA A 454 15.40 2.63 31.00
N ALA A 455 15.59 3.92 31.24
CA ALA A 455 15.31 4.97 30.26
C ALA A 455 16.45 5.03 29.23
N GLY A 456 16.14 4.82 27.94
CA GLY A 456 17.10 4.82 26.83
C GLY A 456 16.53 5.47 25.57
N PRO A 457 17.38 5.93 24.62
CA PRO A 457 16.98 6.87 23.58
C PRO A 457 15.97 6.31 22.58
N GLY A 458 14.98 7.14 22.24
CA GLY A 458 13.78 6.74 21.52
C GLY A 458 14.02 6.26 20.09
N ARG A 459 13.69 4.99 19.84
CA ARG A 459 13.58 4.36 18.52
C ARG A 459 12.71 5.21 17.58
N SER A 460 13.28 5.72 16.49
CA SER A 460 12.57 6.55 15.52
C SER A 460 11.60 5.70 14.68
N PRO A 461 10.35 6.16 14.45
CA PRO A 461 9.45 5.47 13.53
C PRO A 461 9.83 5.79 12.08
N SER A 462 10.30 4.78 11.35
CA SER A 462 10.67 4.88 9.94
C SER A 462 9.51 5.37 9.08
N SER A 463 9.68 6.52 8.43
CA SER A 463 8.76 7.05 7.42
C SER A 463 9.17 6.59 6.01
N ASN A 464 8.31 6.56 4.98
CA ASN A 464 6.84 6.48 4.96
C ASN A 464 6.36 6.17 3.52
N ARG A 465 6.56 4.92 3.06
CA ARG A 465 5.57 4.31 2.14
C ARG A 465 4.20 4.44 2.83
N GLN A 466 3.15 4.79 2.07
CA GLN A 466 1.78 4.66 2.60
C GLN A 466 1.58 3.20 3.00
N ASN A 467 1.60 2.91 4.31
CA ASN A 467 1.46 1.56 4.86
C ASN A 467 -0.01 1.11 4.75
N VAL A 468 -0.49 0.86 3.53
CA VAL A 468 -1.87 0.39 3.28
C VAL A 468 -2.16 -0.92 4.02
N THR A 469 -1.13 -1.65 4.46
CA THR A 469 -1.18 -2.72 5.47
C THR A 469 -1.96 -2.37 6.74
N TRP A 470 -1.91 -1.13 7.25
CA TRP A 470 -2.70 -0.74 8.42
C TRP A 470 -4.20 -0.72 8.14
N VAL A 471 -4.58 -0.40 6.90
CA VAL A 471 -5.97 -0.35 6.42
C VAL A 471 -6.58 -1.75 6.41
N GLU A 472 -5.81 -2.75 5.97
CA GLU A 472 -6.17 -4.17 6.08
C GLU A 472 -6.33 -4.60 7.54
N GLY A 473 -5.40 -4.22 8.42
CA GLY A 473 -5.47 -4.55 9.85
C GLY A 473 -6.66 -3.94 10.59
N VAL A 474 -6.98 -2.68 10.29
CA VAL A 474 -8.18 -2.00 10.80
C VAL A 474 -9.45 -2.66 10.26
N ARG A 475 -9.46 -3.14 9.01
CA ARG A 475 -10.57 -3.96 8.47
C ARG A 475 -10.77 -5.27 9.24
N GLY A 476 -9.67 -5.89 9.69
CA GLY A 476 -9.70 -7.08 10.54
C GLY A 476 -10.36 -6.81 11.90
N VAL A 477 -9.94 -5.73 12.58
CA VAL A 477 -10.55 -5.32 13.86
C VAL A 477 -12.04 -4.94 13.68
N ALA A 478 -12.41 -4.30 12.56
CA ALA A 478 -13.80 -4.02 12.24
C ALA A 478 -14.64 -5.32 12.14
N SER A 479 -14.19 -6.35 11.41
CA SER A 479 -14.91 -7.64 11.37
C SER A 479 -15.01 -8.32 12.72
N PHE A 480 -13.92 -8.34 13.51
CA PHE A 480 -13.93 -8.96 14.83
C PHE A 480 -14.93 -8.27 15.78
N TRP A 481 -14.97 -6.93 15.79
CA TRP A 481 -15.94 -6.17 16.57
C TRP A 481 -17.38 -6.33 16.06
N VAL A 482 -17.62 -6.51 14.76
CA VAL A 482 -18.95 -6.90 14.26
C VAL A 482 -19.36 -8.27 14.81
N VAL A 483 -18.49 -9.28 14.81
CA VAL A 483 -18.84 -10.59 15.40
C VAL A 483 -19.14 -10.47 16.90
N VAL A 484 -18.30 -9.76 17.67
CA VAL A 484 -18.54 -9.49 19.11
C VAL A 484 -19.86 -8.75 19.33
N THR A 485 -20.22 -7.80 18.45
CA THR A 485 -21.54 -7.13 18.45
C THR A 485 -22.68 -8.12 18.42
N HIS A 486 -22.64 -9.08 17.50
CA HIS A 486 -23.74 -10.01 17.31
C HIS A 486 -23.84 -11.04 18.44
N LEU A 487 -22.71 -11.43 19.06
CA LEU A 487 -22.71 -12.19 20.31
C LEU A 487 -23.41 -11.43 21.45
N CYS A 488 -23.03 -10.17 21.69
CA CYS A 488 -23.68 -9.34 22.71
C CYS A 488 -25.14 -9.06 22.38
N ARG A 489 -25.50 -8.82 21.11
CA ARG A 489 -26.88 -8.59 20.70
C ARG A 489 -27.77 -9.83 20.88
N ALA A 490 -27.21 -11.03 20.79
CA ALA A 490 -27.92 -12.28 21.03
C ALA A 490 -28.21 -12.52 22.52
N TRP A 491 -27.27 -12.21 23.43
CA TRP A 491 -27.34 -12.68 24.83
C TRP A 491 -27.21 -11.60 25.92
N ASP A 492 -26.62 -10.44 25.64
CA ASP A 492 -26.40 -9.36 26.60
C ASP A 492 -26.73 -7.99 25.97
N TYR A 493 -28.02 -7.79 25.69
CA TYR A 493 -28.54 -6.57 25.07
C TYR A 493 -28.43 -5.34 26.01
N SER A 494 -28.31 -5.57 27.32
CA SER A 494 -28.04 -4.58 28.39
C SER A 494 -26.85 -3.66 28.05
N LEU A 495 -25.88 -4.13 27.28
CA LEU A 495 -24.71 -3.35 26.86
C LEU A 495 -25.03 -2.22 25.87
N TRP A 496 -26.22 -2.16 25.27
CA TRP A 496 -26.65 -1.06 24.40
C TRP A 496 -26.94 0.22 25.19
N SER A 497 -27.43 0.07 26.42
CA SER A 497 -27.66 1.13 27.40
C SER A 497 -26.38 1.48 28.17
N PRO A 498 -26.31 2.64 28.86
CA PRO A 498 -25.17 2.98 29.72
C PRO A 498 -25.26 2.35 31.13
N ARG A 499 -26.41 1.74 31.46
CA ARG A 499 -26.77 1.01 32.69
C ARG A 499 -27.88 0.01 32.38
N ASP A 500 -28.13 -0.95 33.27
CA ASP A 500 -29.26 -1.90 33.16
C ASP A 500 -30.63 -1.24 33.43
N ASN A 501 -30.65 -0.22 34.28
CA ASN A 501 -31.77 0.72 34.47
C ASN A 501 -31.23 2.04 35.03
N GLU A 502 -32.09 3.06 35.12
CA GLU A 502 -31.76 4.43 35.57
C GLU A 502 -30.97 4.47 36.90
N ASN A 503 -31.38 3.64 37.87
CA ASN A 503 -30.88 3.64 39.24
C ASN A 503 -29.76 2.60 39.50
N ALA A 504 -29.48 1.71 38.56
CA ALA A 504 -28.47 0.67 38.72
C ALA A 504 -27.03 1.23 38.72
N ALA A 505 -26.10 0.49 39.33
CA ALA A 505 -24.69 0.69 39.04
C ALA A 505 -24.38 0.21 37.61
N PRO A 506 -23.58 0.94 36.80
CA PRO A 506 -23.19 0.48 35.47
C PRO A 506 -22.28 -0.75 35.59
N GLN A 507 -22.54 -1.77 34.77
CA GLN A 507 -21.65 -2.92 34.62
C GLN A 507 -20.29 -2.48 34.03
N LEU A 508 -19.24 -3.28 34.25
CA LEU A 508 -17.89 -3.00 33.75
C LEU A 508 -17.85 -2.76 32.22
N LEU A 509 -18.63 -3.52 31.46
CA LEU A 509 -18.73 -3.41 30.00
C LEU A 509 -19.74 -2.35 29.52
N GLN A 510 -20.47 -1.70 30.41
CA GLN A 510 -21.32 -0.54 30.09
C GLN A 510 -20.58 0.79 30.27
N LEU A 511 -19.45 0.81 30.99
CA LEU A 511 -18.66 2.02 31.23
C LEU A 511 -18.10 2.63 29.92
N PRO A 512 -17.91 3.96 29.87
CA PRO A 512 -17.21 4.60 28.76
C PRO A 512 -15.79 4.02 28.58
N PHE A 513 -15.27 4.12 27.37
CA PHE A 513 -14.11 3.40 26.85
C PHE A 513 -14.30 1.88 26.74
N LEU A 514 -14.66 1.19 27.84
CA LEU A 514 -14.74 -0.27 27.86
C LEU A 514 -15.86 -0.83 26.99
N ARG A 515 -17.01 -0.14 26.89
CA ARG A 515 -18.18 -0.56 26.10
C ARG A 515 -17.97 -0.67 24.59
N LEU A 516 -16.96 0.01 24.02
CA LEU A 516 -16.88 0.26 22.58
C LEU A 516 -16.92 -1.01 21.68
N PRO A 517 -16.21 -2.11 22.00
CA PRO A 517 -16.25 -3.35 21.19
C PRO A 517 -17.60 -4.08 21.22
N PHE A 518 -18.41 -3.85 22.27
CA PHE A 518 -19.60 -4.65 22.58
C PHE A 518 -20.89 -3.96 22.11
N GLN A 519 -21.00 -2.64 22.27
CA GLN A 519 -22.13 -1.84 21.77
C GLN A 519 -22.20 -1.71 20.22
N GLY A 520 -21.12 -2.12 19.55
CA GLY A 520 -21.13 -2.69 18.21
C GLY A 520 -21.42 -1.83 16.97
N ARG A 521 -21.87 -0.59 17.11
CA ARG A 521 -22.16 0.29 15.96
C ARG A 521 -20.93 0.64 15.10
N ILE A 522 -19.73 0.64 15.68
CA ILE A 522 -18.53 1.20 15.06
C ILE A 522 -17.94 0.37 13.92
N GLY A 523 -18.13 -0.95 13.91
CA GLY A 523 -17.56 -1.81 12.86
C GLY A 523 -18.05 -1.43 11.46
N VAL A 524 -19.35 -1.15 11.31
CA VAL A 524 -19.96 -0.72 10.03
C VAL A 524 -19.44 0.66 9.60
N THR A 525 -19.31 1.59 10.54
CA THR A 525 -18.68 2.91 10.33
C THR A 525 -17.24 2.76 9.80
N MET A 526 -16.45 1.87 10.40
CA MET A 526 -15.10 1.56 9.93
C MET A 526 -15.11 1.03 8.48
N PHE A 527 -15.99 0.08 8.13
CA PHE A 527 -16.09 -0.43 6.75
C PHE A 527 -16.49 0.63 5.72
N ALA A 528 -17.33 1.61 6.10
CA ALA A 528 -17.67 2.73 5.24
C ALA A 528 -16.45 3.63 4.98
N PHE A 529 -15.76 4.09 6.03
CA PHE A 529 -14.51 4.85 5.91
C PHE A 529 -13.46 4.11 5.06
N LEU A 530 -13.22 2.83 5.34
CA LEU A 530 -12.23 2.00 4.66
C LEU A 530 -12.55 1.85 3.17
N THR A 531 -13.83 1.75 2.80
CA THR A 531 -14.27 1.71 1.40
C THR A 531 -13.92 3.01 0.68
N GLY A 532 -14.21 4.17 1.29
CA GLY A 532 -13.85 5.47 0.71
C GLY A 532 -12.33 5.66 0.57
N TYR A 533 -11.57 5.28 1.60
CA TYR A 533 -10.11 5.37 1.60
C TYR A 533 -9.50 4.47 0.52
N VAL A 534 -9.80 3.17 0.51
CA VAL A 534 -9.22 2.19 -0.43
C VAL A 534 -9.56 2.50 -1.89
N CYS A 535 -10.80 2.91 -2.18
CA CYS A 535 -11.20 3.28 -3.54
C CYS A 535 -10.47 4.53 -4.07
N ALA A 536 -9.99 5.41 -3.18
CA ALA A 536 -9.28 6.63 -3.54
C ALA A 536 -7.78 6.44 -3.78
N ILE A 537 -7.11 5.51 -3.08
CA ILE A 537 -5.64 5.38 -3.10
C ILE A 537 -5.07 5.28 -4.52
N LYS A 538 -5.52 4.33 -5.34
CA LYS A 538 -4.90 4.09 -6.65
C LYS A 538 -5.21 5.22 -7.65
N PRO A 539 -6.48 5.64 -7.87
CA PRO A 539 -6.79 6.74 -8.79
C PRO A 539 -6.13 8.06 -8.40
N LEU A 540 -6.16 8.46 -7.12
CA LEU A 540 -5.53 9.70 -6.68
C LEU A 540 -4.00 9.66 -6.83
N ARG A 541 -3.36 8.50 -6.60
CA ARG A 541 -1.91 8.36 -6.80
C ARG A 541 -1.53 8.49 -8.28
N GLN A 542 -2.29 7.87 -9.19
CA GLN A 542 -2.07 7.98 -10.64
C GLN A 542 -2.31 9.40 -11.15
N ALA A 543 -3.37 10.07 -10.70
CA ALA A 543 -3.66 11.45 -11.04
C ALA A 543 -2.60 12.43 -10.50
N LYS A 544 -2.09 12.22 -9.27
CA LYS A 544 -0.98 13.02 -8.72
C LYS A 544 0.37 12.73 -9.37
N SER A 545 0.56 11.56 -10.00
CA SER A 545 1.74 11.24 -10.81
C SER A 545 1.57 11.61 -12.30
N GLY A 546 0.67 12.55 -12.63
CA GLY A 546 0.42 13.04 -13.99
C GLY A 546 -0.39 12.11 -14.90
N ASN A 547 -0.48 10.81 -14.59
CA ASN A 547 -1.17 9.82 -15.41
C ASN A 547 -2.68 9.76 -15.12
N VAL A 548 -3.39 10.82 -15.54
CA VAL A 548 -4.85 10.91 -15.47
C VAL A 548 -5.56 9.85 -16.34
N PRO A 549 -5.11 9.49 -17.56
CA PRO A 549 -5.74 8.41 -18.33
C PRO A 549 -5.78 7.08 -17.59
N ALA A 550 -4.66 6.63 -17.00
CA ALA A 550 -4.64 5.39 -16.23
C ALA A 550 -5.42 5.48 -14.91
N ALA A 551 -5.64 6.69 -14.37
CA ALA A 551 -6.54 6.92 -13.24
C ALA A 551 -8.02 6.72 -13.64
N LEU A 552 -8.42 7.25 -14.81
CA LEU A 552 -9.76 7.07 -15.38
C LEU A 552 -10.03 5.61 -15.75
N GLU A 553 -9.09 4.95 -16.44
CA GLU A 553 -9.15 3.52 -16.75
C GLU A 553 -9.27 2.66 -15.47
N THR A 554 -8.50 3.02 -14.43
CA THR A 554 -8.58 2.37 -13.12
C THR A 554 -9.93 2.59 -12.45
N LEU A 555 -10.53 3.79 -12.53
CA LEU A 555 -11.88 4.03 -12.02
C LEU A 555 -12.91 3.16 -12.75
N GLY A 556 -12.87 3.10 -14.09
CA GLY A 556 -13.78 2.28 -14.90
C GLY A 556 -13.67 0.78 -14.58
N LYS A 557 -12.46 0.22 -14.62
CA LYS A 557 -12.21 -1.19 -14.27
C LYS A 557 -12.55 -1.48 -12.81
N SER A 558 -12.31 -0.57 -11.87
CA SER A 558 -12.73 -0.73 -10.47
C SER A 558 -14.25 -0.72 -10.30
N ALA A 559 -14.96 0.17 -10.98
CA ALA A 559 -16.42 0.24 -10.95
C ALA A 559 -17.06 -1.05 -11.48
N PHE A 560 -16.58 -1.57 -12.61
CA PHE A 560 -17.06 -2.85 -13.17
C PHE A 560 -16.77 -4.05 -12.25
N ARG A 561 -15.55 -4.14 -11.69
CA ARG A 561 -15.14 -5.26 -10.82
C ARG A 561 -15.88 -5.29 -9.48
N ARG A 562 -16.46 -4.18 -9.01
CA ARG A 562 -16.98 -4.04 -7.63
C ARG A 562 -18.30 -4.78 -7.39
N PRO A 563 -19.36 -4.69 -8.23
CA PRO A 563 -20.58 -5.47 -8.03
C PRO A 563 -20.35 -6.99 -8.08
N PRO A 564 -19.72 -7.61 -9.09
CA PRO A 564 -19.61 -9.07 -9.16
C PRO A 564 -18.86 -9.68 -7.96
N ARG A 565 -17.82 -9.00 -7.46
CA ARG A 565 -17.05 -9.42 -6.27
C ARG A 565 -17.80 -9.34 -4.95
N LEU A 566 -18.86 -8.54 -4.86
CA LEU A 566 -19.73 -8.47 -3.67
C LEU A 566 -20.96 -9.37 -3.83
N ILE A 567 -21.59 -9.33 -5.01
CA ILE A 567 -22.84 -10.05 -5.28
C ILE A 567 -22.62 -11.56 -5.33
N MET A 568 -21.60 -12.07 -6.04
CA MET A 568 -21.44 -13.53 -6.21
C MET A 568 -21.20 -14.25 -4.88
N PRO A 569 -20.24 -13.84 -4.00
CA PRO A 569 -20.06 -14.50 -2.71
C PRO A 569 -21.29 -14.36 -1.80
N ALA A 570 -21.92 -13.19 -1.73
CA ALA A 570 -23.13 -12.97 -0.92
C ALA A 570 -24.30 -13.86 -1.37
N THR A 571 -24.44 -14.08 -2.69
CA THR A 571 -25.44 -15.00 -3.26
C THR A 571 -25.16 -16.46 -2.86
N ILE A 572 -23.89 -16.89 -2.88
CA ILE A 572 -23.51 -18.23 -2.42
C ILE A 572 -23.81 -18.39 -0.92
N ALA A 573 -23.52 -17.37 -0.10
CA ALA A 573 -23.83 -17.38 1.33
C ALA A 573 -25.35 -17.44 1.59
N LEU A 574 -26.13 -16.69 0.82
CA LEU A 574 -27.59 -16.71 0.85
C LEU A 574 -28.17 -18.08 0.47
N VAL A 575 -27.63 -18.73 -0.57
CA VAL A 575 -28.06 -20.10 -0.97
C VAL A 575 -27.70 -21.13 0.12
N ILE A 576 -26.56 -20.98 0.79
CA ILE A 576 -26.16 -21.85 1.92
C ILE A 576 -27.07 -21.62 3.13
N ALA A 577 -27.39 -20.37 3.47
CA ALA A 577 -28.35 -20.04 4.53
C ALA A 577 -29.75 -20.59 4.22
N TRP A 578 -30.23 -20.44 2.98
CA TRP A 578 -31.47 -21.03 2.50
C TRP A 578 -31.49 -22.56 2.63
N PHE A 579 -30.41 -23.23 2.20
CA PHE A 579 -30.28 -24.69 2.33
C PHE A 579 -30.33 -25.15 3.80
N PHE A 580 -29.66 -24.43 4.71
CA PHE A 580 -29.76 -24.68 6.14
C PHE A 580 -31.18 -24.43 6.69
N ALA A 581 -31.92 -23.46 6.16
CA ALA A 581 -33.34 -23.27 6.50
C ALA A 581 -34.18 -24.49 6.09
N GLN A 582 -34.03 -24.98 4.85
CA GLN A 582 -34.77 -26.17 4.36
C GLN A 582 -34.48 -27.44 5.19
N LEU A 583 -33.27 -27.56 5.77
CA LEU A 583 -32.92 -28.65 6.70
C LEU A 583 -33.40 -28.44 8.15
N GLY A 584 -34.16 -27.38 8.45
CA GLY A 584 -34.58 -27.04 9.81
C GLY A 584 -33.42 -26.63 10.73
N ALA A 585 -32.26 -26.27 10.18
CA ALA A 585 -31.05 -26.10 10.96
C ALA A 585 -31.12 -24.90 11.94
N PHE A 586 -32.02 -23.94 11.70
CA PHE A 586 -32.24 -22.79 12.59
C PHE A 586 -33.20 -23.04 13.76
N GLU A 587 -33.83 -24.22 13.87
CA GLU A 587 -34.94 -24.45 14.82
C GLU A 587 -34.54 -24.23 16.30
N VAL A 588 -33.30 -24.56 16.67
CA VAL A 588 -32.75 -24.31 18.01
C VAL A 588 -32.70 -22.81 18.33
N ALA A 589 -32.33 -21.98 17.35
CA ALA A 589 -32.33 -20.53 17.50
C ALA A 589 -33.75 -19.95 17.47
N HIS A 590 -34.66 -20.51 16.66
CA HIS A 590 -36.08 -20.15 16.62
C HIS A 590 -36.82 -20.44 17.95
N ARG A 591 -36.40 -21.45 18.70
CA ARG A 591 -36.96 -21.79 20.03
C ARG A 591 -36.19 -21.20 21.21
N SER A 592 -35.10 -20.47 20.99
CA SER A 592 -34.22 -19.96 22.04
C SER A 592 -34.80 -18.78 22.83
N ASP A 593 -34.34 -18.59 24.08
CA ASP A 593 -34.70 -17.41 24.88
C ASP A 593 -34.25 -16.08 24.23
N SER A 594 -33.23 -16.11 23.37
CA SER A 594 -32.72 -14.94 22.63
C SER A 594 -33.76 -14.36 21.66
N HIS A 595 -34.33 -13.21 22.01
CA HIS A 595 -35.24 -12.45 21.16
C HIS A 595 -34.61 -12.07 19.80
N TRP A 596 -33.31 -11.71 19.77
CA TRP A 596 -32.68 -11.35 18.49
C TRP A 596 -32.50 -12.56 17.57
N PHE A 597 -32.14 -13.74 18.08
CA PHE A 597 -32.13 -14.96 17.27
C PHE A 597 -33.52 -15.27 16.69
N ARG A 598 -34.56 -15.29 17.54
CA ARG A 598 -35.93 -15.59 17.10
C ARG A 598 -36.43 -14.64 16.00
N ARG A 599 -36.04 -13.36 16.05
CA ARG A 599 -36.38 -12.35 15.03
C ARG A 599 -35.52 -12.43 13.75
N SER A 600 -34.34 -13.04 13.79
CA SER A 600 -33.34 -13.00 12.70
C SER A 600 -33.16 -14.34 11.97
N VAL A 601 -33.86 -15.39 12.36
CA VAL A 601 -33.88 -16.66 11.62
C VAL A 601 -35.05 -16.75 10.64
N PRO A 602 -34.89 -17.40 9.47
CA PRO A 602 -36.00 -17.70 8.59
C PRO A 602 -36.89 -18.79 9.20
N THR A 603 -38.20 -18.57 9.18
CA THR A 603 -39.21 -19.63 9.29
C THR A 603 -39.54 -20.16 7.90
N ASN A 604 -39.60 -21.48 7.70
CA ASN A 604 -40.08 -22.08 6.45
C ASN A 604 -41.62 -21.99 6.41
N ILE A 605 -42.19 -21.66 5.25
CA ILE A 605 -43.64 -21.38 5.13
C ILE A 605 -44.36 -22.46 4.29
N GLY A 606 -43.65 -23.21 3.45
CA GLY A 606 -44.21 -24.29 2.65
C GLY A 606 -43.15 -25.24 2.09
N GLY A 607 -43.46 -25.88 0.97
CA GLY A 607 -42.52 -26.75 0.25
C GLY A 607 -41.56 -25.97 -0.66
N LEU A 608 -40.71 -26.70 -1.39
CA LEU A 608 -39.74 -26.13 -2.35
C LEU A 608 -40.40 -25.29 -3.45
N ASP A 609 -41.67 -25.57 -3.77
CA ASP A 609 -42.54 -24.79 -4.65
C ASP A 609 -42.76 -23.35 -4.16
N THR A 610 -42.80 -23.13 -2.84
CA THR A 610 -42.88 -21.79 -2.24
C THR A 610 -41.50 -21.21 -1.89
N GLU A 611 -40.58 -22.06 -1.41
CA GLU A 611 -39.28 -21.65 -0.88
C GLU A 611 -38.26 -21.27 -1.97
N ILE A 612 -38.36 -21.83 -3.20
CA ILE A 612 -37.49 -21.44 -4.33
C ILE A 612 -37.86 -20.04 -4.88
N PRO A 613 -39.14 -19.70 -5.15
CA PRO A 613 -39.52 -18.32 -5.47
C PRO A 613 -39.16 -17.34 -4.35
N ARG A 614 -39.28 -17.76 -3.08
CA ARG A 614 -38.91 -16.96 -1.91
C ARG A 614 -37.40 -16.70 -1.80
N LEU A 615 -36.54 -17.65 -2.19
CA LEU A 615 -35.10 -17.43 -2.37
C LEU A 615 -34.81 -16.36 -3.42
N ILE A 616 -35.43 -16.46 -4.61
CA ILE A 616 -35.25 -15.47 -5.69
C ILE A 616 -35.70 -14.07 -5.22
N LYS A 617 -36.83 -14.00 -4.52
CA LYS A 617 -37.34 -12.75 -3.91
C LYS A 617 -36.36 -12.19 -2.87
N ASN A 618 -35.77 -13.02 -2.00
CA ASN A 618 -34.83 -12.57 -0.98
C ASN A 618 -33.47 -12.13 -1.55
N PHE A 619 -33.03 -12.74 -2.66
CA PHE A 619 -31.92 -12.21 -3.45
C PHE A 619 -32.25 -10.81 -3.98
N GLN A 620 -33.46 -10.59 -4.52
CA GLN A 620 -33.89 -9.27 -5.00
C GLN A 620 -34.04 -8.22 -3.88
N THR A 621 -34.58 -8.58 -2.71
CA THR A 621 -34.73 -7.62 -1.58
C THR A 621 -33.38 -7.12 -1.06
N SER A 622 -32.39 -8.02 -0.97
CA SER A 622 -31.01 -7.72 -0.55
C SER A 622 -30.36 -6.58 -1.35
N TRP A 623 -30.72 -6.42 -2.62
CA TRP A 623 -30.16 -5.39 -3.51
C TRP A 623 -31.14 -4.24 -3.85
N SER A 624 -32.41 -4.33 -3.42
CA SER A 624 -33.39 -3.23 -3.50
C SER A 624 -33.57 -2.43 -2.21
N GLY A 625 -33.04 -2.93 -1.08
CA GLY A 625 -33.07 -2.25 0.23
C GLY A 625 -34.22 -2.69 1.14
N ALA A 626 -34.88 -3.80 0.82
CA ALA A 626 -35.80 -4.49 1.72
C ALA A 626 -35.06 -5.59 2.51
N ASN A 627 -35.66 -6.10 3.59
CA ASN A 627 -35.01 -7.09 4.44
C ASN A 627 -34.76 -8.43 3.71
N ASN A 628 -33.70 -9.14 4.12
CA ASN A 628 -33.44 -10.53 3.75
C ASN A 628 -33.81 -11.41 4.95
N GLU A 629 -34.68 -12.39 4.73
CA GLU A 629 -35.23 -13.30 5.74
C GLU A 629 -34.26 -14.45 6.09
N TYR A 630 -33.40 -14.87 5.15
CA TYR A 630 -32.46 -15.97 5.35
C TYR A 630 -31.12 -15.50 5.91
N ASP A 631 -30.69 -14.27 5.58
CA ASP A 631 -29.50 -13.64 6.19
C ASP A 631 -29.67 -12.12 6.34
N ASP A 632 -30.17 -11.69 7.51
CA ASP A 632 -30.41 -10.29 7.86
C ASP A 632 -29.14 -9.43 7.87
N HIS A 633 -27.94 -10.02 8.00
CA HIS A 633 -26.68 -9.29 8.06
C HIS A 633 -26.33 -8.60 6.75
N GLN A 634 -26.81 -9.10 5.60
CA GLN A 634 -26.44 -8.63 4.26
C GLN A 634 -26.92 -7.20 3.94
N TRP A 635 -27.78 -6.62 4.78
CA TRP A 635 -28.30 -5.25 4.63
C TRP A 635 -27.21 -4.20 4.35
N ALA A 636 -26.01 -4.35 4.92
CA ALA A 636 -24.91 -3.40 4.79
C ALA A 636 -24.19 -3.48 3.43
N LEU A 637 -24.35 -4.55 2.64
CA LEU A 637 -23.70 -4.69 1.33
C LEU A 637 -24.19 -3.65 0.32
N LEU A 638 -25.49 -3.35 0.30
CA LEU A 638 -26.07 -2.39 -0.63
C LEU A 638 -25.61 -0.95 -0.36
N PRO A 639 -25.61 -0.42 0.88
CA PRO A 639 -24.95 0.85 1.22
C PRO A 639 -23.46 0.88 0.89
N LEU A 640 -22.71 -0.19 1.15
CA LEU A 640 -21.26 -0.25 0.82
C LEU A 640 -20.99 -0.29 -0.69
N LEU A 641 -21.91 -0.86 -1.49
CA LEU A 641 -21.86 -0.82 -2.95
C LEU A 641 -22.22 0.59 -3.48
N GLN A 642 -23.33 1.17 -3.02
CA GLN A 642 -23.75 2.54 -3.38
C GLN A 642 -22.67 3.56 -3.02
N GLY A 643 -22.04 3.43 -1.85
CA GLY A 643 -20.91 4.24 -1.42
C GLY A 643 -19.67 4.12 -2.30
N ALA A 644 -19.31 2.91 -2.74
CA ALA A 644 -18.20 2.72 -3.67
C ALA A 644 -18.46 3.46 -5.00
N PHE A 645 -19.68 3.39 -5.55
CA PHE A 645 -20.06 4.13 -6.76
C PHE A 645 -20.11 5.65 -6.56
N LEU A 646 -20.59 6.14 -5.41
CA LEU A 646 -20.50 7.56 -5.05
C LEU A 646 -19.05 8.06 -5.11
N ILE A 647 -18.11 7.27 -4.58
CA ILE A 647 -16.68 7.61 -4.62
C ILE A 647 -16.09 7.48 -6.03
N TYR A 648 -16.48 6.50 -6.86
CA TYR A 648 -16.03 6.43 -8.25
C TYR A 648 -16.51 7.64 -9.07
N VAL A 649 -17.78 8.05 -8.93
CA VAL A 649 -18.33 9.24 -9.60
C VAL A 649 -17.66 10.53 -9.09
N LEU A 650 -17.45 10.66 -7.77
CA LEU A 650 -16.74 11.79 -7.18
C LEU A 650 -15.30 11.90 -7.71
N LEU A 651 -14.56 10.80 -7.74
CA LEU A 651 -13.17 10.79 -8.21
C LEU A 651 -13.11 11.08 -9.72
N PHE A 652 -14.01 10.54 -10.53
CA PHE A 652 -14.14 10.89 -11.95
C PHE A 652 -14.38 12.40 -12.14
N ALA A 653 -15.35 12.97 -11.43
CA ALA A 653 -15.67 14.40 -11.50
C ALA A 653 -14.58 15.33 -10.96
N THR A 654 -13.67 14.83 -10.10
CA THR A 654 -12.64 15.63 -9.43
C THR A 654 -11.19 15.28 -9.79
N VAL A 655 -10.97 14.37 -10.75
CA VAL A 655 -9.62 13.93 -11.15
C VAL A 655 -8.78 15.08 -11.72
N PHE A 656 -9.39 15.94 -12.53
CA PHE A 656 -8.77 17.13 -13.12
C PHE A 656 -8.64 18.31 -12.15
N MET A 657 -9.20 18.23 -10.94
CA MET A 657 -9.16 19.33 -9.98
C MET A 657 -7.82 19.40 -9.26
N LYS A 658 -7.29 20.62 -9.09
CA LYS A 658 -6.17 20.91 -8.19
C LYS A 658 -6.54 20.47 -6.77
N PHE A 659 -5.59 19.87 -6.03
CA PHE A 659 -5.78 19.31 -4.69
C PHE A 659 -6.67 20.15 -3.76
N ARG A 660 -6.38 21.45 -3.60
CA ARG A 660 -7.15 22.36 -2.73
C ARG A 660 -8.63 22.49 -3.14
N MET A 661 -8.93 22.45 -4.45
CA MET A 661 -10.29 22.53 -4.98
C MET A 661 -11.04 21.22 -4.76
N ARG A 662 -10.41 20.06 -5.02
CA ARG A 662 -11.00 18.75 -4.72
C ARG A 662 -11.28 18.58 -3.23
N LEU A 663 -10.33 18.96 -2.37
CA LEU A 663 -10.51 18.94 -0.92
C LEU A 663 -11.69 19.83 -0.49
N PHE A 664 -11.80 21.03 -1.04
CA PHE A 664 -12.95 21.92 -0.82
C PHE A 664 -14.27 21.26 -1.27
N THR A 665 -14.34 20.68 -2.47
CA THR A 665 -15.51 19.95 -2.97
C THR A 665 -15.89 18.78 -2.05
N CYS A 666 -14.92 17.98 -1.59
CA CYS A 666 -15.18 16.88 -0.65
C CYS A 666 -15.70 17.39 0.71
N ILE A 667 -15.19 18.51 1.22
CA ILE A 667 -15.65 19.14 2.47
C ILE A 667 -17.07 19.70 2.32
N VAL A 668 -17.38 20.38 1.21
CA VAL A 668 -18.74 20.89 0.92
C VAL A 668 -19.74 19.75 0.81
N LEU A 669 -19.40 18.66 0.12
CA LEU A 669 -20.23 17.46 0.05
C LEU A 669 -20.38 16.79 1.43
N PHE A 670 -19.31 16.69 2.23
CA PHE A 670 -19.37 16.13 3.58
C PHE A 670 -20.34 16.93 4.45
N PHE A 671 -20.28 18.27 4.43
CA PHE A 671 -21.24 19.10 5.17
C PHE A 671 -22.67 19.02 4.61
N TRP A 672 -22.84 18.86 3.30
CA TRP A 672 -24.17 18.67 2.70
C TRP A 672 -24.83 17.36 3.16
N TYR A 673 -24.10 16.25 3.15
CA TYR A 673 -24.56 14.99 3.73
C TYR A 673 -24.73 15.08 5.25
N TRP A 674 -23.84 15.79 5.96
CA TRP A 674 -23.95 15.99 7.41
C TRP A 674 -25.22 16.75 7.81
N MET A 675 -25.71 17.68 6.99
CA MET A 675 -26.95 18.43 7.24
C MET A 675 -28.22 17.62 6.93
N ARG A 676 -28.10 16.44 6.31
CA ARG A 676 -29.23 15.58 5.93
C ARG A 676 -29.78 14.83 7.15
N THR A 677 -31.09 14.92 7.40
CA THR A 677 -31.75 14.28 8.56
C THR A 677 -32.32 12.89 8.28
N SER A 678 -32.50 12.52 7.00
CA SER A 678 -33.00 11.20 6.60
C SER A 678 -32.05 10.07 7.04
N PRO A 679 -32.57 8.93 7.54
CA PRO A 679 -31.75 7.91 8.17
C PRO A 679 -30.74 7.23 7.24
N GLU A 680 -29.62 6.84 7.85
CA GLU A 680 -28.46 6.10 7.33
C GLU A 680 -27.63 6.84 6.26
N LYS A 681 -28.29 7.54 5.32
CA LYS A 681 -27.65 8.30 4.23
C LYS A 681 -26.92 9.57 4.67
N GLU A 682 -26.96 9.90 5.95
CA GLU A 682 -26.16 10.96 6.55
C GLU A 682 -24.84 10.42 7.13
N THR A 683 -24.86 9.20 7.69
CA THR A 683 -23.71 8.60 8.35
C THR A 683 -22.79 7.91 7.34
N PHE A 684 -23.33 7.07 6.44
CA PHE A 684 -22.51 6.31 5.49
C PHE A 684 -21.76 7.22 4.50
N GLU A 685 -22.47 8.15 3.85
CA GLU A 685 -21.88 9.05 2.87
C GLU A 685 -20.82 10.01 3.45
N CYS A 686 -21.01 10.54 4.66
CA CYS A 686 -19.95 11.28 5.37
C CYS A 686 -18.70 10.41 5.58
N GLN A 687 -18.85 9.14 5.96
CA GLN A 687 -17.72 8.22 6.18
C GLN A 687 -16.96 7.87 4.89
N PHE A 688 -17.67 7.59 3.79
CA PHE A 688 -17.02 7.38 2.48
C PHE A 688 -16.21 8.63 2.06
N LEU A 689 -16.79 9.83 2.25
CA LEU A 689 -16.11 11.10 1.94
C LEU A 689 -14.90 11.36 2.84
N TYR A 690 -14.98 11.05 4.13
CA TYR A 690 -13.86 11.19 5.07
C TYR A 690 -12.67 10.28 4.69
N GLY A 691 -12.97 9.07 4.20
CA GLY A 691 -11.99 8.16 3.59
C GLY A 691 -11.23 8.80 2.43
N VAL A 692 -11.93 9.46 1.49
CA VAL A 692 -11.30 10.18 0.37
C VAL A 692 -10.46 11.36 0.87
N ILE A 693 -11.00 12.16 1.80
CA ILE A 693 -10.33 13.35 2.36
C ILE A 693 -9.00 12.96 3.01
N LEU A 694 -9.00 11.94 3.88
CA LEU A 694 -7.79 11.49 4.58
C LEU A 694 -6.78 10.83 3.63
N CYS A 695 -7.25 10.16 2.57
CA CYS A 695 -6.41 9.61 1.52
C CYS A 695 -5.71 10.69 0.68
N ASP A 696 -6.42 11.74 0.27
CA ASP A 696 -5.85 12.83 -0.54
C ASP A 696 -4.87 13.70 0.27
N LEU A 697 -5.22 14.02 1.53
CA LEU A 697 -4.33 14.65 2.51
C LEU A 697 -3.07 13.80 2.76
N GLY A 698 -3.24 12.49 2.96
CA GLY A 698 -2.13 11.53 3.08
C GLY A 698 -1.31 11.31 1.81
N SER A 699 -1.74 11.90 0.70
CA SER A 699 -1.04 11.91 -0.58
C SER A 699 -0.49 13.30 -0.92
N GLU A 700 -0.43 14.24 0.04
CA GLU A 700 0.02 15.62 -0.18
C GLU A 700 1.37 15.91 0.53
N LYS A 701 2.42 16.20 -0.25
CA LYS A 701 3.81 16.34 0.23
C LYS A 701 3.96 17.41 1.31
N GLY A 702 3.55 18.64 1.02
CA GLY A 702 3.66 19.76 1.98
C GLY A 702 2.88 19.58 3.29
N PHE A 703 1.78 18.80 3.28
CA PHE A 703 1.04 18.48 4.50
C PHE A 703 1.75 17.41 5.34
N ARG A 704 2.30 16.38 4.70
CA ARG A 704 3.15 15.36 5.34
C ARG A 704 4.38 15.99 5.99
N ASP A 705 5.04 16.90 5.28
CA ASP A 705 6.25 17.60 5.78
C ASP A 705 5.92 18.49 6.99
N PHE A 706 4.83 19.26 6.93
CA PHE A 706 4.32 20.06 8.05
C PHE A 706 4.03 19.21 9.31
N ILE A 707 3.42 18.03 9.14
CA ILE A 707 3.12 17.10 10.23
C ILE A 707 4.40 16.45 10.80
N ASN A 708 5.32 16.03 9.93
CA ASN A 708 6.58 15.39 10.32
C ASN A 708 7.48 16.34 11.11
N ASN A 709 7.58 17.61 10.69
CA ASN A 709 8.40 18.63 11.36
C ASN A 709 7.87 19.01 12.76
N ARG A 710 6.68 18.57 13.17
CA ARG A 710 6.01 18.93 14.43
C ARG A 710 5.77 17.74 15.36
N VAL A 711 6.75 16.82 15.48
CA VAL A 711 6.63 15.53 16.20
C VAL A 711 5.97 15.63 17.59
N LYS A 712 6.31 16.63 18.43
CA LYS A 712 5.67 16.81 19.76
C LYS A 712 4.17 17.10 19.64
N ALA A 713 3.78 18.05 18.79
CA ALA A 713 2.38 18.37 18.53
C ALA A 713 1.63 17.21 17.87
N ARG A 714 2.28 16.48 16.94
CA ARG A 714 1.72 15.25 16.33
C ARG A 714 1.40 14.18 17.37
N ARG A 715 2.31 13.94 18.34
CA ARG A 715 2.09 12.98 19.44
C ARG A 715 0.95 13.42 20.36
N PHE A 716 0.90 14.71 20.74
CA PHE A 716 -0.19 15.25 21.54
C PHE A 716 -1.54 15.14 20.82
N ALA A 717 -1.61 15.58 19.56
CA ALA A 717 -2.82 15.48 18.74
C ALA A 717 -3.25 14.02 18.53
N THR A 718 -2.31 13.09 18.30
CA THR A 718 -2.60 11.65 18.25
C THR A 718 -3.29 11.17 19.53
N ALA A 719 -2.71 11.42 20.69
CA ALA A 719 -3.26 10.97 21.97
C ALA A 719 -4.63 11.60 22.25
N PHE A 720 -4.76 12.91 22.03
CA PHE A 720 -6.01 13.65 22.19
C PHE A 720 -7.12 13.12 21.27
N LEU A 721 -6.85 12.95 19.98
CA LEU A 721 -7.82 12.45 19.00
C LEU A 721 -8.25 11.01 19.27
N ILE A 722 -7.33 10.13 19.69
CA ILE A 722 -7.66 8.75 20.09
C ILE A 722 -8.53 8.74 21.33
N ILE A 723 -8.14 9.46 22.40
CA ILE A 723 -8.88 9.45 23.69
C ILE A 723 -10.26 10.11 23.52
N LEU A 724 -10.33 11.28 22.89
CA LEU A 724 -11.59 11.97 22.63
C LEU A 724 -12.48 11.16 21.70
N GLY A 725 -11.93 10.64 20.60
CA GLY A 725 -12.69 9.84 19.64
C GLY A 725 -13.25 8.55 20.26
N TRP A 726 -12.48 7.87 21.10
CA TRP A 726 -12.92 6.68 21.82
C TRP A 726 -14.01 7.01 22.85
N TYR A 727 -13.87 8.07 23.64
CA TYR A 727 -14.90 8.54 24.57
C TYR A 727 -16.20 8.90 23.83
N VAL A 728 -16.10 9.65 22.73
CA VAL A 728 -17.25 10.09 21.93
C VAL A 728 -17.94 8.93 21.22
N ALA A 729 -17.18 7.97 20.67
CA ALA A 729 -17.72 6.76 20.06
C ALA A 729 -18.54 5.92 21.03
N CYS A 730 -18.29 6.03 22.34
CA CYS A 730 -18.99 5.29 23.39
C CYS A 730 -20.44 5.73 23.63
N TYR A 731 -20.95 6.80 23.01
CA TYR A 731 -22.35 7.23 23.15
C TYR A 731 -23.31 6.03 23.01
N PRO A 732 -24.20 5.76 23.98
CA PRO A 732 -25.00 4.53 24.02
C PRO A 732 -26.04 4.48 22.89
N GLY A 733 -26.53 3.27 22.59
CA GLY A 733 -27.52 3.05 21.53
C GLY A 733 -28.93 3.35 22.01
N GLU A 734 -29.20 3.01 23.26
CA GLU A 734 -30.47 3.18 23.96
C GLU A 734 -30.22 3.89 25.31
N HIS A 735 -31.28 4.44 25.90
CA HIS A 735 -31.29 5.00 27.24
C HIS A 735 -30.10 5.90 27.63
N TRP A 736 -29.76 6.84 26.74
CA TRP A 736 -28.66 7.79 26.94
C TRP A 736 -28.88 8.72 28.15
N GLU A 737 -30.12 8.88 28.58
CA GLU A 737 -30.56 9.63 29.75
C GLU A 737 -30.07 9.03 31.08
N TRP A 738 -29.86 7.70 31.18
CA TRP A 738 -29.49 7.02 32.43
C TRP A 738 -28.04 7.28 32.91
N SER A 739 -27.28 8.17 32.28
CA SER A 739 -25.94 8.50 32.76
C SER A 739 -25.46 9.91 32.42
N ALA A 740 -24.83 10.56 33.40
CA ALA A 740 -24.37 11.94 33.27
C ALA A 740 -23.36 12.15 32.12
N TRP A 741 -22.54 11.14 31.78
CA TRP A 741 -21.57 11.22 30.68
C TRP A 741 -22.24 11.13 29.30
N SER A 742 -23.29 10.31 29.15
CA SER A 742 -24.07 10.23 27.92
C SER A 742 -25.02 11.42 27.75
N VAL A 743 -25.57 11.97 28.85
CA VAL A 743 -26.28 13.26 28.87
C VAL A 743 -25.33 14.43 28.53
N GLN A 744 -24.09 14.43 29.03
CA GLN A 744 -23.08 15.42 28.61
C GLN A 744 -22.85 15.39 27.10
N LEU A 745 -22.68 14.20 26.53
CA LEU A 745 -22.54 14.04 25.08
C LEU A 745 -23.82 14.48 24.33
N LYS A 746 -25.02 14.16 24.81
CA LYS A 746 -26.28 14.69 24.23
C LYS A 746 -26.26 16.23 24.17
N ASN A 747 -25.93 16.87 25.29
CA ASN A 747 -25.92 18.33 25.40
C ASN A 747 -24.88 19.00 24.48
N ILE A 748 -23.76 18.33 24.19
CA ILE A 748 -22.77 18.79 23.20
C ILE A 748 -23.25 18.52 21.77
N GLY A 749 -23.87 17.36 21.55
CA GLY A 749 -24.26 16.89 20.22
C GLY A 749 -25.35 17.74 19.60
N ASP A 750 -26.24 18.30 20.41
CA ASP A 750 -27.32 19.19 19.96
C ASP A 750 -26.82 20.54 19.37
N TRP A 751 -25.52 20.86 19.50
CA TRP A 751 -24.86 21.98 18.81
C TRP A 751 -24.17 21.60 17.49
N ILE A 752 -24.00 20.31 17.21
CA ILE A 752 -23.13 19.80 16.13
C ILE A 752 -23.92 18.91 15.15
N ILE A 753 -24.86 18.12 15.66
CA ILE A 753 -25.78 17.25 14.92
C ILE A 753 -27.04 18.08 14.60
N PRO A 754 -27.54 18.08 13.35
CA PRO A 754 -28.77 18.79 13.01
C PRO A 754 -29.99 18.29 13.79
N ASN A 755 -30.84 19.22 14.21
CA ASN A 755 -32.13 18.92 14.84
C ASN A 755 -32.96 17.98 13.95
N GLY A 756 -33.55 16.94 14.56
CA GLY A 756 -34.34 15.93 13.85
C GLY A 756 -33.53 14.85 13.13
N ALA A 757 -32.22 14.72 13.37
CA ALA A 757 -31.42 13.64 12.80
C ALA A 757 -31.86 12.23 13.28
N ALA A 758 -32.41 11.43 12.36
CA ALA A 758 -33.03 10.12 12.65
C ALA A 758 -32.07 8.99 13.10
N SER A 759 -30.78 9.26 13.26
CA SER A 759 -29.76 8.26 13.65
C SER A 759 -28.66 8.87 14.54
N TYR A 760 -29.08 9.67 15.52
CA TYR A 760 -28.22 10.36 16.48
C TYR A 760 -27.10 9.47 17.10
N PRO A 761 -27.34 8.22 17.54
CA PRO A 761 -26.27 7.36 18.08
C PRO A 761 -25.26 6.86 17.04
N LYS A 762 -25.62 6.82 15.74
CA LYS A 762 -24.70 6.45 14.65
C LYS A 762 -23.78 7.62 14.30
N ARG A 763 -24.30 8.84 14.31
CA ARG A 763 -23.52 10.09 14.12
C ARG A 763 -22.43 10.26 15.17
N TRP A 764 -22.71 9.95 16.43
CA TRP A 764 -21.68 9.98 17.47
C TRP A 764 -20.59 8.91 17.28
N THR A 765 -20.97 7.71 16.86
CA THR A 765 -20.02 6.67 16.44
C THR A 765 -19.17 7.11 15.25
N ALA A 766 -19.74 7.83 14.28
CA ALA A 766 -19.02 8.40 13.13
C ALA A 766 -17.99 9.46 13.54
N ILE A 767 -18.39 10.48 14.32
CA ILE A 767 -17.45 11.50 14.85
C ILE A 767 -16.33 10.83 15.65
N GLY A 768 -16.67 9.87 16.51
CA GLY A 768 -15.70 9.14 17.31
C GLY A 768 -14.68 8.37 16.45
N TRP A 769 -15.14 7.70 15.40
CA TRP A 769 -14.25 7.03 14.45
C TRP A 769 -13.41 7.99 13.62
N ASP A 770 -13.96 9.10 13.11
CA ASP A 770 -13.22 10.12 12.34
C ASP A 770 -12.02 10.68 13.13
N LEU A 771 -12.25 10.94 14.43
CA LEU A 771 -11.20 11.33 15.37
C LEU A 771 -10.19 10.20 15.58
N MET A 772 -10.65 8.98 15.90
CA MET A 772 -9.77 7.83 16.13
C MET A 772 -8.90 7.49 14.91
N VAL A 773 -9.49 7.42 13.72
CA VAL A 773 -8.79 7.05 12.48
C VAL A 773 -7.83 8.14 12.02
N THR A 774 -8.13 9.41 12.28
CA THR A 774 -7.14 10.50 12.11
C THR A 774 -5.99 10.37 13.10
N GLY A 775 -6.26 9.96 14.35
CA GLY A 775 -5.23 9.61 15.33
C GLY A 775 -4.34 8.45 14.87
N ILE A 776 -4.91 7.38 14.31
CA ILE A 776 -4.17 6.25 13.71
C ILE A 776 -3.35 6.73 12.51
N TRP A 777 -3.95 7.51 11.62
CA TRP A 777 -3.32 8.05 10.41
C TRP A 777 -2.17 9.04 10.71
N LEU A 778 -2.23 9.78 11.82
CA LEU A 778 -1.13 10.62 12.32
C LEU A 778 -0.02 9.84 13.03
N SER A 779 -0.23 8.55 13.34
CA SER A 779 0.60 7.77 14.26
C SER A 779 1.24 6.54 13.60
N PRO A 780 2.52 6.64 13.19
CA PRO A 780 3.27 5.49 12.68
C PRO A 780 3.29 4.28 13.63
N SER A 781 3.27 4.52 14.95
CA SER A 781 3.24 3.45 15.95
C SER A 781 1.92 2.66 15.92
N LEU A 782 0.77 3.34 15.78
CA LEU A 782 -0.53 2.67 15.67
C LEU A 782 -0.64 1.94 14.31
N GLN A 783 -0.16 2.55 13.23
CA GLN A 783 -0.10 1.88 11.91
C GLN A 783 0.79 0.64 11.93
N GLY A 784 1.90 0.67 12.68
CA GLY A 784 2.75 -0.49 12.90
C GLY A 784 2.04 -1.62 13.66
N ILE A 785 1.24 -1.28 14.67
CA ILE A 785 0.40 -2.26 15.39
C ILE A 785 -0.61 -2.91 14.44
N PHE A 786 -1.40 -2.12 13.70
CA PHE A 786 -2.38 -2.68 12.75
C PHE A 786 -1.73 -3.42 11.56
N SER A 787 -0.47 -3.09 11.21
CA SER A 787 0.30 -3.83 10.19
C SER A 787 0.92 -5.15 10.69
N ASN A 788 0.58 -5.60 11.90
CA ASN A 788 1.01 -6.90 12.41
C ASN A 788 0.34 -8.05 11.60
N LYS A 789 1.08 -9.14 11.36
CA LYS A 789 0.63 -10.35 10.65
C LYS A 789 -0.74 -10.84 11.11
N LEU A 790 -1.02 -10.82 12.42
CA LEU A 790 -2.31 -11.25 12.98
C LEU A 790 -3.47 -10.38 12.48
N PHE A 791 -3.40 -9.06 12.65
CA PHE A 791 -4.46 -8.16 12.19
C PHE A 791 -4.61 -8.16 10.67
N MET A 792 -3.51 -8.28 9.90
CA MET A 792 -3.58 -8.43 8.45
C MET A 792 -4.20 -9.76 8.00
N TRP A 793 -4.00 -10.86 8.73
CA TRP A 793 -4.65 -12.15 8.44
C TRP A 793 -6.16 -12.11 8.73
N VAL A 794 -6.54 -11.58 9.89
CA VAL A 794 -7.95 -11.33 10.25
C VAL A 794 -8.59 -10.37 9.23
N GLY A 795 -7.84 -9.34 8.80
CA GLY A 795 -8.23 -8.41 7.74
C GLY A 795 -8.45 -9.06 6.39
N ARG A 796 -7.56 -9.97 5.95
CA ARG A 796 -7.70 -10.71 4.69
C ARG A 796 -9.02 -11.47 4.61
N ASN A 797 -9.38 -12.17 5.69
CA ASN A 797 -10.59 -13.01 5.74
C ASN A 797 -11.86 -12.21 6.16
N SER A 798 -11.76 -10.89 6.39
CA SER A 798 -12.83 -10.09 7.03
C SER A 798 -14.17 -10.08 6.28
N PHE A 799 -14.13 -10.21 4.95
CA PHE A 799 -15.33 -10.22 4.10
C PHE A 799 -16.03 -11.57 4.16
N ALA A 800 -15.27 -12.67 4.15
CA ALA A 800 -15.82 -14.00 4.38
C ALA A 800 -16.46 -14.09 5.77
N VAL A 801 -15.78 -13.64 6.84
CA VAL A 801 -16.36 -13.60 8.20
C VAL A 801 -17.69 -12.85 8.23
N TYR A 802 -17.77 -11.71 7.54
CA TYR A 802 -19.03 -10.96 7.44
C TYR A 802 -20.18 -11.77 6.79
N LEU A 803 -19.89 -12.65 5.84
CA LEU A 803 -20.87 -13.55 5.23
C LEU A 803 -21.15 -14.83 6.03
N THR A 804 -20.17 -15.37 6.76
CA THR A 804 -20.31 -16.67 7.46
C THR A 804 -20.85 -16.54 8.88
N HIS A 805 -20.44 -15.52 9.64
CA HIS A 805 -20.68 -15.44 11.09
C HIS A 805 -22.15 -15.55 11.49
N GLY A 806 -23.07 -14.93 10.73
CA GLY A 806 -24.51 -15.00 10.98
C GLY A 806 -25.04 -16.44 10.99
N THR A 807 -24.70 -17.21 9.95
CA THR A 807 -25.11 -18.61 9.80
C THR A 807 -24.38 -19.52 10.79
N VAL A 808 -23.06 -19.37 10.94
CA VAL A 808 -22.24 -20.21 11.84
C VAL A 808 -22.64 -20.01 13.32
N MET A 809 -23.04 -18.80 13.69
CA MET A 809 -23.57 -18.49 15.02
C MET A 809 -24.98 -19.08 15.23
N LYS A 810 -25.93 -18.81 14.31
CA LYS A 810 -27.34 -19.25 14.42
C LYS A 810 -27.50 -20.77 14.31
N VAL A 811 -26.59 -21.47 13.60
CA VAL A 811 -26.61 -22.93 13.45
C VAL A 811 -25.66 -23.62 14.43
N GLY A 812 -24.39 -23.21 14.47
CA GLY A 812 -23.32 -23.86 15.23
C GLY A 812 -23.29 -23.43 16.69
N LEU A 813 -23.02 -22.16 16.96
CA LEU A 813 -22.88 -21.65 18.34
C LEU A 813 -24.19 -21.81 19.14
N ALA A 814 -25.36 -21.66 18.50
CA ALA A 814 -26.65 -21.96 19.11
C ALA A 814 -26.70 -23.40 19.67
N ARG A 815 -26.24 -24.41 18.92
CA ARG A 815 -26.20 -25.81 19.39
C ARG A 815 -25.20 -26.05 20.52
N LEU A 816 -24.12 -25.26 20.59
CA LEU A 816 -23.16 -25.34 21.70
C LEU A 816 -23.72 -24.74 23.01
N ILE A 817 -24.61 -23.74 22.93
CA ILE A 817 -25.18 -23.04 24.11
C ILE A 817 -26.51 -23.64 24.58
N TYR A 818 -27.36 -24.07 23.65
CA TYR A 818 -28.71 -24.60 23.90
C TYR A 818 -28.82 -26.13 23.74
N GLY A 819 -27.78 -26.78 23.22
CA GLY A 819 -27.75 -28.22 22.94
C GLY A 819 -28.36 -28.61 21.59
N PHE A 820 -28.50 -29.92 21.39
CA PHE A 820 -29.00 -30.52 20.15
C PHE A 820 -30.49 -30.92 20.19
N SER A 821 -31.13 -30.85 21.36
CA SER A 821 -32.57 -31.17 21.52
C SER A 821 -33.44 -29.99 21.08
N THR A 822 -34.63 -30.28 20.53
CA THR A 822 -35.57 -29.29 19.98
C THR A 822 -36.93 -29.25 20.68
N ALA A 823 -37.12 -30.01 21.77
CA ALA A 823 -38.43 -30.17 22.43
C ALA A 823 -38.38 -30.02 23.96
N PRO A 824 -39.47 -29.52 24.60
CA PRO A 824 -40.66 -28.88 24.01
C PRO A 824 -40.63 -27.34 24.17
N TYR A 825 -40.82 -26.61 23.07
CA TYR A 825 -41.44 -25.30 23.15
C TYR A 825 -42.92 -25.53 23.46
N TYR A 826 -43.46 -24.91 24.51
CA TYR A 826 -44.87 -24.99 24.86
C TYR A 826 -45.38 -23.63 25.32
N VAL A 827 -46.67 -23.37 25.08
CA VAL A 827 -47.36 -22.15 25.52
C VAL A 827 -48.28 -22.55 26.66
N GLU A 828 -48.14 -21.93 27.83
CA GLU A 828 -49.10 -22.09 28.92
C GLU A 828 -50.32 -21.22 28.64
N GLU A 829 -51.41 -21.85 28.21
CA GLU A 829 -52.71 -21.18 28.08
C GLU A 829 -53.20 -20.70 29.47
N PRO A 830 -53.82 -19.50 29.57
CA PRO A 830 -54.32 -19.00 30.85
C PRO A 830 -55.42 -19.91 31.40
N LYS A 831 -55.29 -20.32 32.67
CA LYS A 831 -56.23 -21.25 33.33
C LYS A 831 -57.69 -20.77 33.33
N ASP A 832 -57.89 -19.46 33.23
CA ASP A 832 -59.20 -18.80 33.26
C ASP A 832 -59.67 -18.31 31.87
N GLY A 833 -58.94 -18.66 30.79
CA GLY A 833 -59.28 -18.31 29.41
C GLY A 833 -59.15 -16.82 29.04
N GLN A 834 -58.70 -15.97 29.96
CA GLN A 834 -58.44 -14.54 29.71
C GLN A 834 -56.96 -14.21 29.92
N GLY A 835 -56.28 -13.87 28.83
CA GLY A 835 -54.86 -13.51 28.80
C GLY A 835 -54.18 -13.98 27.52
N GLU A 836 -52.97 -13.50 27.25
CA GLU A 836 -52.09 -14.11 26.25
C GLU A 836 -51.35 -15.29 26.91
N GLY A 837 -51.29 -16.44 26.23
CA GLY A 837 -50.60 -17.62 26.75
C GLY A 837 -49.09 -17.41 26.84
N VAL A 838 -48.45 -17.90 27.90
CA VAL A 838 -47.03 -17.64 28.19
C VAL A 838 -46.14 -18.62 27.42
N PRO A 839 -45.30 -18.15 26.46
CA PRO A 839 -44.44 -19.03 25.67
C PRO A 839 -43.15 -19.38 26.43
N HIS A 840 -42.94 -20.67 26.68
CA HIS A 840 -41.71 -21.21 27.28
C HIS A 840 -40.68 -21.52 26.21
N TYR A 841 -39.57 -20.78 26.23
CA TYR A 841 -38.43 -20.91 25.32
C TYR A 841 -37.34 -21.83 25.90
N ILE A 842 -36.47 -22.36 25.03
CA ILE A 842 -35.29 -23.11 25.47
C ILE A 842 -34.35 -22.12 26.20
N PRO A 843 -34.05 -22.32 27.49
CA PRO A 843 -33.16 -21.45 28.24
C PRO A 843 -31.71 -21.68 27.80
N ARG A 844 -30.91 -20.60 27.77
CA ARG A 844 -29.47 -20.70 27.55
C ARG A 844 -28.80 -21.47 28.68
N SER A 845 -27.72 -22.19 28.41
CA SER A 845 -26.95 -22.83 29.49
C SER A 845 -26.45 -21.80 30.49
N THR A 846 -26.69 -22.03 31.79
CA THR A 846 -26.18 -21.21 32.90
C THR A 846 -24.77 -21.62 33.33
N ASN A 847 -24.23 -22.72 32.80
CA ASN A 847 -22.91 -23.22 33.15
C ASN A 847 -21.82 -22.41 32.44
N TRP A 848 -21.00 -21.68 33.20
CA TRP A 848 -19.92 -20.84 32.67
C TRP A 848 -18.89 -21.61 31.82
N LEU A 849 -18.68 -22.91 32.09
CA LEU A 849 -17.78 -23.76 31.29
C LEU A 849 -18.27 -23.92 29.85
N VAL A 850 -19.59 -23.95 29.63
CA VAL A 850 -20.17 -24.03 28.29
C VAL A 850 -19.82 -22.78 27.50
N TRP A 851 -19.96 -21.59 28.09
CA TRP A 851 -19.58 -20.32 27.46
C TRP A 851 -18.06 -20.21 27.22
N ALA A 852 -17.25 -20.59 28.21
CA ALA A 852 -15.79 -20.55 28.15
C ALA A 852 -15.20 -21.46 27.06
N LEU A 853 -15.90 -22.52 26.67
CA LEU A 853 -15.52 -23.40 25.56
C LEU A 853 -16.19 -23.01 24.23
N ALA A 854 -17.51 -22.74 24.25
CA ALA A 854 -18.29 -22.49 23.05
C ALA A 854 -17.86 -21.23 22.29
N ILE A 855 -17.53 -20.13 22.99
CA ILE A 855 -17.14 -18.87 22.35
C ILE A 855 -15.77 -19.00 21.64
N PRO A 856 -14.70 -19.54 22.26
CA PRO A 856 -13.46 -19.85 21.53
C PRO A 856 -13.64 -20.85 20.39
N ILE A 857 -14.42 -21.93 20.59
CA ILE A 857 -14.69 -22.92 19.53
C ILE A 857 -15.39 -22.25 18.34
N PHE A 858 -16.39 -21.40 18.59
CA PHE A 858 -17.06 -20.62 17.54
C PHE A 858 -16.08 -19.73 16.78
N PHE A 859 -15.21 -18.97 17.46
CA PHE A 859 -14.23 -18.14 16.76
C PHE A 859 -13.21 -18.97 15.94
N VAL A 860 -12.78 -20.14 16.43
CA VAL A 860 -11.89 -21.04 15.68
C VAL A 860 -12.59 -21.60 14.43
N VAL A 861 -13.84 -22.06 14.56
CA VAL A 861 -14.65 -22.56 13.43
C VAL A 861 -14.93 -21.44 12.42
N GLU A 862 -15.38 -20.28 12.88
CA GLU A 862 -15.69 -19.12 12.05
C GLU A 862 -14.47 -18.64 11.24
N TYR A 863 -13.33 -18.41 11.89
CA TYR A 863 -12.13 -17.98 11.18
C TYR A 863 -11.51 -19.08 10.29
N THR A 864 -11.76 -20.37 10.58
CA THR A 864 -11.37 -21.48 9.69
C THR A 864 -12.25 -21.51 8.45
N LEU A 865 -13.57 -21.45 8.61
CA LEU A 865 -14.53 -21.41 7.49
C LEU A 865 -14.31 -20.16 6.62
N ALA A 866 -14.12 -18.99 7.23
CA ALA A 866 -13.81 -17.76 6.52
C ALA A 866 -12.46 -17.83 5.78
N HIS A 867 -11.45 -18.50 6.33
CA HIS A 867 -10.17 -18.69 5.65
C HIS A 867 -10.30 -19.64 4.44
N LEU A 868 -11.06 -20.73 4.57
CA LEU A 868 -11.38 -21.62 3.45
C LEU A 868 -12.19 -20.88 2.38
N TRP A 869 -13.19 -20.10 2.79
CA TRP A 869 -14.00 -19.27 1.90
C TRP A 869 -13.16 -18.27 1.09
N THR A 870 -12.30 -17.48 1.74
CA THR A 870 -11.42 -16.53 1.05
C THR A 870 -10.34 -17.20 0.20
N THR A 871 -9.99 -18.47 0.48
CA THR A 871 -9.03 -19.24 -0.32
C THR A 871 -9.68 -19.88 -1.55
N TYR A 872 -10.91 -20.37 -1.44
CA TYR A 872 -11.62 -21.09 -2.50
C TYR A 872 -12.74 -20.25 -3.13
N VAL A 873 -13.79 -19.89 -2.38
CA VAL A 873 -14.99 -19.21 -2.91
C VAL A 873 -14.66 -17.83 -3.47
N ASP A 874 -14.06 -16.93 -2.68
CA ASP A 874 -13.72 -15.58 -3.14
C ASP A 874 -12.71 -15.63 -4.30
N SER A 875 -11.83 -16.64 -4.33
CA SER A 875 -10.84 -16.86 -5.38
C SER A 875 -11.50 -17.25 -6.72
N GLN A 876 -12.47 -18.16 -6.71
CA GLN A 876 -13.23 -18.49 -7.93
C GLN A 876 -14.14 -17.33 -8.35
N CYS A 877 -14.78 -16.62 -7.41
CA CYS A 877 -15.56 -15.41 -7.71
C CYS A 877 -14.69 -14.28 -8.31
N ALA A 878 -13.43 -14.14 -7.87
CA ALA A 878 -12.48 -13.20 -8.45
C ALA A 878 -12.07 -13.58 -9.88
N LYS A 879 -11.87 -14.88 -10.17
CA LYS A 879 -11.63 -15.39 -11.54
C LYS A 879 -12.85 -15.18 -12.43
N ALA A 880 -14.05 -15.51 -11.95
CA ALA A 880 -15.30 -15.27 -12.68
C ALA A 880 -15.51 -13.78 -12.97
N THR A 881 -15.18 -12.89 -12.02
CA THR A 881 -15.17 -11.43 -12.26
C THR A 881 -14.19 -11.04 -13.36
N LYS A 882 -12.97 -11.62 -13.38
CA LYS A 882 -12.00 -11.34 -14.44
C LYS A 882 -12.47 -11.87 -15.80
N TRP A 883 -13.06 -13.07 -15.84
CA TRP A 883 -13.64 -13.62 -17.07
C TRP A 883 -14.78 -12.74 -17.62
N LEU A 884 -15.65 -12.20 -16.74
CA LEU A 884 -16.66 -11.21 -17.14
C LEU A 884 -16.03 -9.92 -17.69
N GLU A 885 -14.92 -9.45 -17.10
CA GLU A 885 -14.19 -8.26 -17.59
C GLU A 885 -13.54 -8.53 -18.95
N ASP A 886 -12.78 -9.62 -19.07
CA ASP A 886 -12.08 -10.07 -20.29
C ASP A 886 -13.07 -10.41 -21.45
N MET A 887 -14.37 -10.56 -21.15
CA MET A 887 -15.47 -10.84 -22.09
C MET A 887 -16.29 -9.60 -22.44
N MET A 888 -16.56 -8.71 -21.48
CA MET A 888 -17.42 -7.54 -21.67
C MET A 888 -16.67 -6.27 -22.07
N PHE A 889 -15.35 -6.21 -21.86
CA PHE A 889 -14.54 -5.06 -22.23
C PHE A 889 -13.88 -5.30 -23.59
N GLU A 890 -13.91 -4.28 -24.44
CA GLU A 890 -13.10 -4.26 -25.67
C GLU A 890 -11.63 -4.43 -25.31
N LYS A 891 -10.97 -5.38 -25.97
CA LYS A 891 -9.51 -5.48 -25.96
C LYS A 891 -9.01 -4.35 -26.86
N ASN A 892 -8.35 -3.34 -26.26
CA ASN A 892 -7.91 -2.11 -26.92
C ASN A 892 -7.53 -2.36 -28.39
N GLU A 893 -8.38 -1.89 -29.31
CA GLU A 893 -8.28 -2.31 -30.70
C GLU A 893 -7.02 -1.80 -31.42
N ASP A 894 -6.24 -0.93 -30.77
CA ASP A 894 -4.87 -0.57 -31.14
C ASP A 894 -3.94 -1.79 -31.28
N GLU A 895 -4.19 -2.90 -30.54
CA GLU A 895 -3.47 -4.18 -30.69
C GLU A 895 -3.77 -4.89 -32.03
N LYS A 896 -4.74 -4.42 -32.82
CA LYS A 896 -5.10 -4.96 -34.15
C LYS A 896 -5.07 -3.92 -35.27
N HIS A 897 -5.70 -2.77 -35.08
CA HIS A 897 -5.84 -1.77 -36.14
C HIS A 897 -4.52 -1.04 -36.47
N GLY A 898 -3.54 -1.04 -35.55
CA GLY A 898 -2.16 -0.64 -35.84
C GLY A 898 -1.46 -1.51 -36.91
N ALA A 899 -1.94 -2.74 -37.14
CA ALA A 899 -1.47 -3.62 -38.21
C ALA A 899 -2.33 -3.57 -39.49
N ALA A 900 -3.57 -3.05 -39.41
CA ALA A 900 -4.49 -2.97 -40.54
C ALA A 900 -4.36 -1.66 -41.36
N ASN A 901 -3.96 -0.56 -40.72
CA ASN A 901 -3.76 0.75 -41.35
C ASN A 901 -2.29 1.01 -41.79
N MET A 902 -1.47 -0.03 -41.89
CA MET A 902 -0.13 0.00 -42.50
C MET A 902 0.08 -1.19 -43.47
N ALA A 903 -0.93 -1.42 -44.30
CA ALA A 903 -0.95 -2.37 -45.42
C ALA A 903 -1.26 -1.61 -46.73
#